data_AF-A0A5F0JJ44-F1
#
_entry.id   AF-A0A5F0JJ44-F1
#
_cell.length_a   1.000
_cell.length_b   1.000
_cell.length_c   1.000
_cell.angle_alpha   90.00
_cell.angle_beta   90.00
_cell.angle_gamma   90.00
#
_symmetry.space_group_name_H-M   'P 1'
#
loop_
_entity.id
_entity.type
_entity.pdbx_description
1 polymer ?
#
loop_
_entity_poly.entity_id
_entity_poly.type
_entity_poly.pdbx_seq_one_letter_code
_entity_poly.pdbx_strand_id
1 'polypeptide(L)'
;MANPDALNQQRASNRLLQPTVKSHLAYTLLCALVMMVMFSLLRLALLVYNREMILDTPASTFLEAFANGTRFDIRFVMYALVPLLLALFSVRAMAARGLFRLWLTVVSSIALFLGLMEMDFYREFHQRLNGLVFQYVKEDPKTVMSMLWYGFPVVRYLLAWAVGTLILSMAFKGADRATRPRGPFSGGSIGTRQVAPWYTRIAVFVVCLVIATVAIRGTLRQGPPLRWGDVYTTDSNFANQLGLNGTLSLIAAAKARFSEERSNIWKATLDQPLATQTVRDMLLLPAHEKLVDTDTTAVRRDFTPPAEKTLPIKNVVVILMESFAGHSVGALGRPGNITPYFDKLSKEGLLFDRFFSNGTHTHQGMFATMACFPNLPGFEYLMQTPEGSHKLSGLPQLLSARKFDDVYVYNGDFAWDNQSGFFSNQGMTNFIGRNDFVNPVFSDPTWGVSDQDMFNRGLEELKAREGGKPFYALLQTLSNHTPYALPTPLPVEKVTDRGSLNEHLTAMRYSDWALGQFFEKARKEPYFKETLFVVVGDHGFGNEQQITEMDLGRFNVPMLMIAPGMQEKFGVRDHTVGTQIDIVPTIMGRLGGDTLHQCWGRDLLNLPEGDKGFGVIKPSGSDQTVALLTGDRVLVLPKEMPPKLWEYELGENPTGKVIPESPDEAALKQKLESFLQTATKSLLDNTAGVVDGKPD
;
A
#
# COMPACT_ATOMS: atom_id res chain seq x y z
N MET A 1 7.12 79.44 -17.44
CA MET A 1 8.25 78.58 -17.05
C MET A 1 7.80 77.71 -15.89
N ALA A 2 7.42 76.46 -16.17
CA ALA A 2 7.05 75.49 -15.14
C ALA A 2 8.35 74.89 -14.57
N ASN A 3 8.50 74.95 -13.25
CA ASN A 3 9.71 74.53 -12.55
C ASN A 3 9.92 73.00 -12.68
N PRO A 4 11.01 72.51 -13.31
CA PRO A 4 11.26 71.08 -13.48
C PRO A 4 11.50 70.34 -12.15
N ASP A 5 11.76 71.05 -11.05
CA ASP A 5 11.97 70.44 -9.72
C ASP A 5 10.68 69.92 -9.04
N ALA A 6 9.50 70.39 -9.48
CA ALA A 6 8.23 69.95 -8.89
C ALA A 6 7.87 68.50 -9.24
N LEU A 7 8.33 68.01 -10.41
CA LEU A 7 8.10 66.62 -10.84
C LEU A 7 9.11 65.63 -10.23
N ASN A 8 10.28 66.09 -9.78
CA ASN A 8 11.26 65.25 -9.09
C ASN A 8 10.94 65.06 -7.59
N GLN A 9 10.25 66.02 -6.95
CA GLN A 9 9.83 65.86 -5.55
C GLN A 9 8.65 64.90 -5.36
N GLN A 10 7.80 64.71 -6.37
CA GLN A 10 6.70 63.74 -6.31
C GLN A 10 7.16 62.27 -6.46
N ARG A 11 8.35 62.02 -7.00
CA ARG A 11 8.96 60.67 -7.08
C ARG A 11 9.77 60.28 -5.82
N ALA A 12 9.95 61.19 -4.86
CA ALA A 12 10.81 60.99 -3.69
C ALA A 12 10.08 60.55 -2.40
N SER A 13 8.78 60.20 -2.44
CA SER A 13 7.95 60.02 -1.23
C SER A 13 7.62 58.58 -0.81
N ASN A 14 8.39 57.56 -1.25
CA ASN A 14 8.24 56.18 -0.75
C ASN A 14 9.56 55.57 -0.25
N ARG A 15 10.35 56.31 0.56
CA ARG A 15 11.42 55.68 1.34
C ARG A 15 10.77 54.79 2.41
N LEU A 16 10.67 53.50 2.11
CA LEU A 16 10.16 52.47 3.01
C LEU A 16 10.87 52.54 4.37
N LEU A 17 10.10 52.79 5.43
CA LEU A 17 10.58 52.75 6.81
C LEU A 17 11.16 51.36 7.11
N GLN A 18 12.32 51.32 7.79
CA GLN A 18 12.97 50.08 8.22
C GLN A 18 12.01 49.25 9.11
N PRO A 19 11.94 47.91 8.93
CA PRO A 19 11.07 47.07 9.73
C PRO A 19 11.51 47.08 11.19
N THR A 20 10.53 47.27 12.08
CA THR A 20 10.71 47.08 13.53
C THR A 20 10.56 45.60 13.90
N VAL A 21 11.08 45.21 15.06
CA VAL A 21 10.88 43.85 15.61
C VAL A 21 9.40 43.51 15.69
N LYS A 22 8.56 44.44 16.20
CA LYS A 22 7.10 44.26 16.26
C LYS A 22 6.49 43.98 14.89
N SER A 23 6.84 44.78 13.87
CA SER A 23 6.34 44.55 12.50
C SER A 23 6.83 43.24 11.90
N HIS A 24 8.03 42.79 12.27
CA HIS A 24 8.59 41.52 11.83
C HIS A 24 7.89 40.34 12.47
N LEU A 25 7.68 40.36 13.78
CA LEU A 25 6.92 39.31 14.46
C LEU A 25 5.47 39.25 13.97
N ALA A 26 4.81 40.40 13.79
CA ALA A 26 3.45 40.45 13.24
C ALA A 26 3.38 39.83 11.84
N TYR A 27 4.36 40.12 10.98
CA TYR A 27 4.45 39.50 9.65
C TYR A 27 4.62 37.98 9.76
N THR A 28 5.57 37.53 10.58
CA THR A 28 5.84 36.10 10.79
C THR A 28 4.59 35.36 11.29
N LEU A 29 3.88 35.93 12.28
CA LEU A 29 2.65 35.35 12.83
C LEU A 29 1.51 35.31 11.79
N LEU A 30 1.33 36.37 11.02
CA LEU A 30 0.28 36.41 10.00
C LEU A 30 0.58 35.44 8.84
N CYS A 31 1.85 35.29 8.45
CA CYS A 31 2.29 34.24 7.52
C CYS A 31 2.06 32.84 8.07
N ALA A 32 2.34 32.61 9.37
CA ALA A 32 2.03 31.35 10.04
C ALA A 32 0.53 31.04 9.95
N LEU A 33 -0.32 32.03 10.26
CA LEU A 33 -1.77 31.89 10.20
C LEU A 33 -2.27 31.55 8.79
N VAL A 34 -1.74 32.20 7.74
CA VAL A 34 -2.09 31.89 6.34
C VAL A 34 -1.81 30.41 6.02
N MET A 35 -0.65 29.89 6.42
CA MET A 35 -0.32 28.48 6.20
C MET A 35 -1.16 27.52 7.05
N MET A 36 -1.48 27.89 8.29
CA MET A 36 -2.39 27.10 9.14
C MET A 36 -3.80 27.01 8.54
N VAL A 37 -4.32 28.11 7.98
CA VAL A 37 -5.60 28.12 7.26
C VAL A 37 -5.52 27.22 6.04
N MET A 38 -4.43 27.31 5.25
CA MET A 38 -4.22 26.42 4.10
C MET A 38 -4.26 24.94 4.49
N PHE A 39 -3.50 24.52 5.52
CA PHE A 39 -3.50 23.12 5.95
C PHE A 39 -4.85 22.68 6.53
N SER A 40 -5.54 23.56 7.25
CA SER A 40 -6.90 23.26 7.76
C SER A 40 -7.89 23.05 6.62
N LEU A 41 -7.82 23.87 5.57
CA LEU A 41 -8.65 23.72 4.37
C LEU A 41 -8.30 22.46 3.58
N LEU A 42 -7.01 22.12 3.47
CA LEU A 42 -6.57 20.86 2.85
C LEU A 42 -7.09 19.65 3.62
N ARG A 43 -7.02 19.66 4.96
CA ARG A 43 -7.58 18.59 5.78
C ARG A 43 -9.10 18.48 5.63
N LEU A 44 -9.81 19.60 5.59
CA LEU A 44 -11.24 19.62 5.33
C LEU A 44 -11.57 19.10 3.93
N ALA A 45 -10.81 19.50 2.90
CA ALA A 45 -10.97 18.99 1.56
C ALA A 45 -10.77 17.47 1.51
N LEU A 46 -9.75 16.94 2.21
CA LEU A 46 -9.48 15.50 2.30
C LEU A 46 -10.65 14.74 2.96
N LEU A 47 -11.19 15.28 4.05
CA LEU A 47 -12.38 14.72 4.72
C LEU A 47 -13.60 14.69 3.79
N VAL A 48 -13.87 15.81 3.10
CA VAL A 48 -15.04 15.93 2.22
C VAL A 48 -14.91 15.08 0.96
N TYR A 49 -13.72 15.01 0.37
CA TYR A 49 -13.45 14.24 -0.85
C TYR A 49 -13.55 12.73 -0.60
N ASN A 50 -13.16 12.27 0.59
CA ASN A 50 -13.23 10.88 1.02
C ASN A 50 -14.33 10.64 2.07
N ARG A 51 -15.44 11.40 2.00
CA ARG A 51 -16.54 11.34 2.98
C ARG A 51 -17.20 9.97 3.11
N GLU A 52 -17.10 9.13 2.08
CA GLU A 52 -17.59 7.75 2.09
C GLU A 52 -16.90 6.94 3.20
N MET A 53 -15.67 7.31 3.57
CA MET A 53 -14.88 6.69 4.65
C MET A 53 -15.25 7.18 6.06
N ILE A 54 -16.21 8.10 6.20
CA ILE A 54 -16.67 8.55 7.53
C ILE A 54 -17.40 7.42 8.26
N LEU A 55 -18.23 6.66 7.53
CA LEU A 55 -19.01 5.53 8.06
C LEU A 55 -19.77 5.93 9.34
N ASP A 56 -19.77 5.05 10.34
CA ASP A 56 -20.40 5.29 11.65
C ASP A 56 -19.48 6.05 12.62
N THR A 57 -18.36 6.59 12.16
CA THR A 57 -17.37 7.27 13.02
C THR A 57 -17.96 8.60 13.54
N PRO A 58 -18.00 8.82 14.86
CA PRO A 58 -18.55 10.05 15.43
C PRO A 58 -17.80 11.32 14.99
N ALA A 59 -18.53 12.44 14.84
CA ALA A 59 -17.92 13.73 14.51
C ALA A 59 -16.88 14.21 15.54
N SER A 60 -17.01 13.80 16.81
CA SER A 60 -16.02 14.08 17.86
C SER A 60 -14.65 13.47 17.57
N THR A 61 -14.63 12.27 16.97
CA THR A 61 -13.40 11.56 16.55
C THR A 61 -12.67 12.35 15.48
N PHE A 62 -13.40 12.92 14.52
CA PHE A 62 -12.80 13.81 13.52
C PHE A 62 -12.35 15.14 14.13
N LEU A 63 -13.06 15.70 15.10
CA LEU A 63 -12.59 16.91 15.80
C LEU A 63 -11.25 16.65 16.52
N GLU A 64 -11.09 15.50 17.16
CA GLU A 64 -9.82 15.06 17.75
C GLU A 64 -8.74 14.91 16.67
N ALA A 65 -9.06 14.28 15.54
CA ALA A 65 -8.13 14.17 14.40
C ALA A 65 -7.66 15.54 13.88
N PHE A 66 -8.57 16.52 13.79
CA PHE A 66 -8.21 17.90 13.40
C PHE A 66 -7.31 18.57 14.45
N ALA A 67 -7.59 18.37 15.75
CA ALA A 67 -6.76 18.90 16.83
C ALA A 67 -5.35 18.29 16.80
N ASN A 68 -5.25 16.98 16.63
CA ASN A 68 -3.97 16.27 16.48
C ASN A 68 -3.23 16.72 15.22
N GLY A 69 -3.93 16.83 14.07
CA GLY A 69 -3.35 17.31 12.81
C GLY A 69 -2.84 18.73 12.85
N THR A 70 -3.49 19.62 13.61
CA THR A 70 -3.02 20.99 13.83
C THR A 70 -1.61 21.00 14.44
N ARG A 71 -1.26 20.03 15.30
CA ARG A 71 0.08 19.92 15.90
C ARG A 71 1.15 19.58 14.86
N PHE A 72 0.83 18.71 13.90
CA PHE A 72 1.72 18.41 12.77
C PHE A 72 1.86 19.59 11.81
N ASP A 73 0.76 20.29 11.52
CA ASP A 73 0.78 21.48 10.66
C ASP A 73 1.65 22.58 11.29
N ILE A 74 1.52 22.83 12.59
CA ILE A 74 2.35 23.77 13.34
C ILE A 74 3.83 23.41 13.19
N ARG A 75 4.19 22.13 13.30
CA ARG A 75 5.58 21.67 13.13
C ARG A 75 6.12 22.00 11.74
N PHE A 76 5.36 21.72 10.67
CA PHE A 76 5.76 22.09 9.31
C PHE A 76 5.90 23.62 9.16
N VAL A 77 4.92 24.37 9.68
CA VAL A 77 4.88 25.83 9.64
C VAL A 77 6.10 26.43 10.33
N MET A 78 6.50 25.89 11.49
CA MET A 78 7.71 26.34 12.18
C MET A 78 8.98 26.11 11.36
N TYR A 79 9.12 24.98 10.67
CA TYR A 79 10.25 24.74 9.76
C TYR A 79 10.27 25.75 8.60
N ALA A 80 9.11 26.02 7.99
CA ALA A 80 9.01 27.00 6.91
C ALA A 80 9.33 28.44 7.36
N LEU A 81 9.13 28.78 8.64
CA LEU A 81 9.39 30.11 9.22
C LEU A 81 10.83 30.31 9.72
N VAL A 82 11.69 29.28 9.73
CA VAL A 82 13.08 29.39 10.19
C VAL A 82 13.82 30.58 9.55
N PRO A 83 13.76 30.82 8.23
CA PRO A 83 14.44 31.98 7.63
C PRO A 83 13.94 33.33 8.17
N LEU A 84 12.67 33.43 8.53
CA LEU A 84 12.09 34.64 9.12
C LEU A 84 12.56 34.80 10.57
N LEU A 85 12.70 33.72 11.33
CA LEU A 85 13.25 33.80 12.70
C LEU A 85 14.72 34.23 12.68
N LEU A 86 15.53 33.63 11.81
CA LEU A 86 16.94 34.00 11.62
C LEU A 86 17.11 35.45 11.15
N ALA A 87 16.12 36.01 10.47
CA ALA A 87 16.16 37.41 10.06
C ALA A 87 16.25 38.40 11.24
N LEU A 88 15.85 38.01 12.45
CA LEU A 88 15.96 38.87 13.64
C LEU A 88 17.40 39.34 13.91
N PHE A 89 18.42 38.56 13.53
CA PHE A 89 19.82 38.94 13.64
C PHE A 89 20.20 40.15 12.77
N SER A 90 19.48 40.43 11.67
CA SER A 90 19.81 41.50 10.73
C SER A 90 18.60 42.31 10.28
N VAL A 91 18.64 43.63 10.48
CA VAL A 91 17.61 44.56 10.00
C VAL A 91 17.46 44.50 8.49
N ARG A 92 18.59 44.37 7.78
CA ARG A 92 18.61 44.19 6.33
C ARG A 92 17.91 42.89 5.92
N ALA A 93 18.09 41.82 6.68
CA ALA A 93 17.37 40.56 6.46
C ALA A 93 15.87 40.73 6.74
N MET A 94 15.47 41.37 7.85
CA MET A 94 14.06 41.67 8.14
C MET A 94 13.40 42.51 7.03
N ALA A 95 14.17 43.40 6.39
CA ALA A 95 13.70 44.25 5.29
C ALA A 95 13.52 43.49 3.97
N ALA A 96 14.13 42.30 3.83
CA ALA A 96 14.04 41.44 2.65
C ALA A 96 12.68 40.72 2.53
N ARG A 97 11.56 41.40 2.83
CA ARG A 97 10.19 40.89 2.74
C ARG A 97 9.86 40.25 1.40
N GLY A 98 10.41 40.77 0.30
CA GLY A 98 10.23 40.19 -1.03
C GLY A 98 10.73 38.74 -1.11
N LEU A 99 11.91 38.48 -0.53
CA LEU A 99 12.50 37.14 -0.46
C LEU A 99 11.66 36.21 0.43
N PHE A 100 11.19 36.68 1.59
CA PHE A 100 10.32 35.87 2.46
C PHE A 100 8.98 35.53 1.80
N ARG A 101 8.36 36.47 1.08
CA ARG A 101 7.14 36.19 0.33
C ARG A 101 7.37 35.14 -0.75
N LEU A 102 8.47 35.24 -1.51
CA LEU A 102 8.82 34.25 -2.53
C LEU A 102 9.05 32.88 -1.89
N TRP A 103 9.88 32.81 -0.86
CA TRP A 103 10.16 31.60 -0.10
C TRP A 103 8.88 30.93 0.41
N LEU A 104 8.04 31.68 1.15
CA LEU A 104 6.80 31.14 1.71
C LEU A 104 5.81 30.73 0.63
N THR A 105 5.74 31.46 -0.48
CA THR A 105 4.89 31.08 -1.63
C THR A 105 5.36 29.76 -2.22
N VAL A 106 6.66 29.59 -2.46
CA VAL A 106 7.21 28.35 -3.02
C VAL A 106 6.98 27.17 -2.07
N VAL A 107 7.33 27.29 -0.79
CA VAL A 107 7.16 26.21 0.19
C VAL A 107 5.67 25.85 0.36
N SER A 108 4.79 26.85 0.46
CA SER A 108 3.35 26.59 0.58
C SER A 108 2.75 26.05 -0.70
N SER A 109 3.25 26.45 -1.87
CA SER A 109 2.81 25.93 -3.17
C SER A 109 3.17 24.46 -3.33
N ILE A 110 4.37 24.03 -2.90
CA ILE A 110 4.75 22.61 -2.89
C ILE A 110 3.86 21.83 -1.92
N ALA A 111 3.68 22.31 -0.70
CA ALA A 111 2.80 21.66 0.28
C ALA A 111 1.33 21.59 -0.18
N LEU A 112 0.84 22.62 -0.87
CA LEU A 112 -0.48 22.66 -1.48
C LEU A 112 -0.63 21.63 -2.59
N PHE A 113 0.37 21.53 -3.48
CA PHE A 113 0.37 20.52 -4.55
C PHE A 113 0.28 19.11 -3.96
N LEU A 114 1.14 18.79 -2.98
CA LEU A 114 1.11 17.51 -2.29
C LEU A 114 -0.24 17.28 -1.60
N GLY A 115 -0.78 18.30 -0.93
CA GLY A 115 -2.09 18.27 -0.30
C GLY A 115 -3.24 17.96 -1.26
N LEU A 116 -3.20 18.50 -2.48
CA LEU A 116 -4.19 18.22 -3.52
C LEU A 116 -4.03 16.79 -4.07
N MET A 117 -2.80 16.29 -4.21
CA MET A 117 -2.56 14.89 -4.60
C MET A 117 -3.06 13.89 -3.57
N GLU A 118 -3.05 14.24 -2.27
CA GLU A 118 -3.51 13.33 -1.20
C GLU A 118 -4.97 12.90 -1.36
N MET A 119 -5.78 13.70 -2.05
CA MET A 119 -7.21 13.46 -2.24
C MET A 119 -7.44 12.08 -2.86
N ASP A 120 -6.80 11.84 -4.01
CA ASP A 120 -6.87 10.57 -4.73
C ASP A 120 -5.87 9.53 -4.19
N PHE A 121 -4.69 9.95 -3.72
CA PHE A 121 -3.74 9.01 -3.12
C PHE A 121 -4.36 8.29 -1.91
N TYR A 122 -5.10 9.01 -1.06
CA TYR A 122 -5.79 8.40 0.08
C TYR A 122 -6.92 7.47 -0.38
N ARG A 123 -7.67 7.83 -1.43
CA ARG A 123 -8.72 6.98 -1.98
C ARG A 123 -8.17 5.63 -2.45
N GLU A 124 -7.03 5.67 -3.13
CA GLU A 124 -6.39 4.47 -3.68
C GLU A 124 -5.76 3.60 -2.58
N PHE A 125 -5.05 4.23 -1.63
CA PHE A 125 -4.17 3.51 -0.71
C PHE A 125 -4.63 3.52 0.75
N HIS A 126 -5.72 4.20 1.11
CA HIS A 126 -6.21 4.40 2.49
C HIS A 126 -5.11 4.88 3.48
N GLN A 127 -4.12 5.58 2.95
CA GLN A 127 -2.93 6.07 3.66
C GLN A 127 -2.57 7.46 3.16
N ARG A 128 -1.95 8.28 4.00
CA ARG A 128 -1.34 9.55 3.57
C ARG A 128 -0.10 9.30 2.73
N LEU A 129 0.39 10.35 2.05
CA LEU A 129 1.61 10.25 1.23
C LEU A 129 2.76 9.62 2.01
N ASN A 130 3.35 8.58 1.43
CA ASN A 130 4.37 7.74 2.04
C ASN A 130 5.42 7.29 1.00
N GLY A 131 6.20 6.26 1.31
CA GLY A 131 7.25 5.73 0.45
C GLY A 131 6.80 5.29 -0.96
N LEU A 132 5.52 4.95 -1.14
CA LEU A 132 4.94 4.50 -2.42
C LEU A 132 5.16 5.53 -3.53
N VAL A 133 5.09 6.83 -3.23
CA VAL A 133 5.32 7.91 -4.21
C VAL A 133 6.69 7.77 -4.89
N PHE A 134 7.73 7.46 -4.12
CA PHE A 134 9.08 7.30 -4.66
C PHE A 134 9.29 5.96 -5.37
N GLN A 135 8.47 4.96 -5.05
CA GLN A 135 8.52 3.64 -5.66
C GLN A 135 7.93 3.71 -7.06
N TYR A 136 6.69 4.20 -7.21
CA TYR A 136 6.07 4.39 -8.52
C TYR A 136 6.95 5.22 -9.46
N VAL A 137 7.47 6.37 -9.00
CA VAL A 137 8.33 7.23 -9.85
C VAL A 137 9.61 6.53 -10.32
N LYS A 138 10.13 5.53 -9.59
CA LYS A 138 11.35 4.80 -9.97
C LYS A 138 11.08 3.69 -10.99
N GLU A 139 9.87 3.12 -11.00
CA GLU A 139 9.51 1.92 -11.75
C GLU A 139 9.58 2.14 -13.27
N ASP A 140 8.52 2.72 -13.85
CA ASP A 140 8.52 3.24 -15.21
C ASP A 140 7.84 4.61 -15.23
N PRO A 141 8.61 5.71 -15.30
CA PRO A 141 8.07 7.06 -15.35
C PRO A 141 7.05 7.26 -16.47
N LYS A 142 7.20 6.57 -17.62
CA LYS A 142 6.29 6.73 -18.75
C LYS A 142 4.93 6.13 -18.44
N THR A 143 4.89 4.89 -17.98
CA THR A 143 3.64 4.21 -17.58
C THR A 143 2.97 4.94 -16.43
N VAL A 144 3.73 5.39 -15.42
CA VAL A 144 3.18 6.15 -14.29
C VAL A 144 2.60 7.49 -14.74
N MET A 145 3.25 8.22 -15.64
CA MET A 145 2.68 9.46 -16.18
C MET A 145 1.43 9.19 -17.02
N SER A 146 1.38 8.09 -17.78
CA SER A 146 0.20 7.67 -18.53
C SER A 146 -0.96 7.35 -17.58
N MET A 147 -0.72 6.53 -16.57
CA MET A 147 -1.68 6.20 -15.52
C MET A 147 -2.21 7.47 -14.84
N LEU A 148 -1.32 8.40 -14.47
CA LEU A 148 -1.72 9.65 -13.83
C LEU A 148 -2.58 10.52 -14.77
N TRP A 149 -2.20 10.61 -16.04
CA TRP A 149 -2.88 11.46 -17.02
C TRP A 149 -4.27 10.95 -17.39
N TYR A 150 -4.43 9.63 -17.55
CA TYR A 150 -5.71 9.02 -17.93
C TYR A 150 -6.59 8.66 -16.74
N GLY A 151 -6.01 8.39 -15.58
CA GLY A 151 -6.75 7.95 -14.38
C GLY A 151 -7.22 9.08 -13.47
N PHE A 152 -6.59 10.26 -13.55
CA PHE A 152 -6.87 11.35 -12.63
C PHE A 152 -7.11 12.67 -13.35
N PRO A 153 -7.89 13.60 -12.74
CA PRO A 153 -8.20 14.89 -13.36
C PRO A 153 -7.02 15.88 -13.27
N VAL A 154 -5.85 15.51 -13.83
CA VAL A 154 -4.58 16.23 -13.69
C VAL A 154 -4.73 17.71 -14.03
N VAL A 155 -5.40 18.05 -15.12
CA VAL A 155 -5.61 19.46 -15.53
C VAL A 155 -6.38 20.23 -14.45
N ARG A 156 -7.42 19.64 -13.84
CA ARG A 156 -8.19 20.30 -12.77
C ARG A 156 -7.32 20.53 -11.53
N TYR A 157 -6.49 19.56 -11.17
CA TYR A 157 -5.56 19.74 -10.05
C TYR A 157 -4.48 20.77 -10.31
N LEU A 158 -3.89 20.80 -11.51
CA LEU A 158 -2.90 21.81 -11.86
C LEU A 158 -3.50 23.22 -11.86
N LEU A 159 -4.75 23.37 -12.34
CA LEU A 159 -5.48 24.64 -12.26
C LEU A 159 -5.80 25.03 -10.82
N ALA A 160 -6.31 24.11 -10.00
CA ALA A 160 -6.57 24.36 -8.58
C ALA A 160 -5.29 24.73 -7.82
N TRP A 161 -4.18 24.06 -8.10
CA TRP A 161 -2.87 24.34 -7.56
C TRP A 161 -2.36 25.73 -7.98
N ALA A 162 -2.46 26.09 -9.26
CA ALA A 162 -2.05 27.40 -9.77
C ALA A 162 -2.86 28.53 -9.13
N VAL A 163 -4.19 28.37 -9.06
CA VAL A 163 -5.09 29.35 -8.41
C VAL A 163 -4.80 29.45 -6.91
N GLY A 164 -4.67 28.33 -6.21
CA GLY A 164 -4.34 28.32 -4.79
C GLY A 164 -2.98 28.94 -4.50
N THR A 165 -1.97 28.69 -5.34
CA THR A 165 -0.65 29.33 -5.26
C THR A 165 -0.74 30.85 -5.44
N LEU A 166 -1.56 31.32 -6.39
CA LEU A 166 -1.83 32.75 -6.58
C LEU A 166 -2.50 33.37 -5.33
N ILE A 167 -3.50 32.70 -4.77
CA ILE A 167 -4.18 33.13 -3.53
C ILE A 167 -3.19 33.23 -2.37
N LEU A 168 -2.33 32.23 -2.17
CA LEU A 168 -1.29 32.24 -1.14
C LEU A 168 -0.29 33.38 -1.34
N SER A 169 0.17 33.60 -2.58
CA SER A 169 1.05 34.72 -2.92
C SER A 169 0.41 36.08 -2.62
N MET A 170 -0.87 36.24 -2.94
CA MET A 170 -1.66 37.44 -2.60
C MET A 170 -1.84 37.59 -1.08
N ALA A 171 -2.10 36.49 -0.36
CA ALA A 171 -2.26 36.50 1.09
C ALA A 171 -0.95 36.91 1.79
N PHE A 172 0.20 36.37 1.39
CA PHE A 172 1.51 36.78 1.93
C PHE A 172 1.86 38.23 1.56
N LYS A 173 1.49 38.69 0.37
CA LYS A 173 1.60 40.11 -0.01
C LYS A 173 0.69 41.00 0.84
N GLY A 174 -0.52 40.55 1.14
CA GLY A 174 -1.46 41.19 2.07
C GLY A 174 -0.87 41.28 3.47
N ALA A 175 -0.31 40.18 3.98
CA ALA A 175 0.33 40.11 5.28
C ALA A 175 1.51 41.08 5.40
N ASP A 176 2.34 41.15 4.36
CA ASP A 176 3.43 42.13 4.27
C ASP A 176 2.88 43.57 4.27
N ARG A 177 1.88 43.87 3.44
CA ARG A 177 1.27 45.21 3.38
C ARG A 177 0.61 45.63 4.69
N ALA A 178 -0.01 44.71 5.40
CA ALA A 178 -0.69 44.97 6.68
C ALA A 178 0.29 45.24 7.82
N THR A 179 1.48 44.63 7.76
CA THR A 179 2.47 44.66 8.85
C THR A 179 3.62 45.62 8.60
N ARG A 180 3.77 46.12 7.36
CA ARG A 180 4.75 47.16 7.04
C ARG A 180 4.54 48.41 7.92
N PRO A 181 5.60 48.96 8.52
CA PRO A 181 5.49 50.19 9.28
C PRO A 181 4.98 51.32 8.38
N ARG A 182 3.81 51.89 8.71
CA ARG A 182 3.35 53.16 8.16
C ARG A 182 3.80 54.29 9.09
N GLY A 183 4.16 55.43 8.51
CA GLY A 183 4.47 56.67 9.25
C GLY A 183 3.95 57.86 8.45
N PRO A 184 3.48 58.93 9.13
CA PRO A 184 3.09 60.16 8.44
C PRO A 184 4.32 60.78 7.78
N PHE A 185 4.17 61.23 6.53
CA PHE A 185 5.15 62.08 5.88
C PHE A 185 4.96 63.50 6.45
N SER A 186 5.41 63.74 7.69
CA SER A 186 5.48 65.10 8.25
C SER A 186 6.77 65.75 7.77
N GLY A 187 6.64 66.88 7.10
CA GLY A 187 7.73 67.56 6.40
C GLY A 187 9.02 67.73 7.22
N GLY A 188 10.14 67.59 6.52
CA GLY A 188 11.41 68.22 6.89
C GLY A 188 12.36 67.46 7.82
N SER A 189 11.94 66.47 8.61
CA SER A 189 12.87 65.67 9.41
C SER A 189 12.57 64.17 9.34
N ILE A 190 13.58 63.41 8.92
CA ILE A 190 13.55 61.94 8.95
C ILE A 190 13.66 61.55 10.42
N GLY A 191 12.52 61.41 11.10
CA GLY A 191 12.45 60.68 12.36
C GLY A 191 12.82 59.23 12.07
N THR A 192 14.10 58.89 12.19
CA THR A 192 14.59 57.52 12.14
C THR A 192 13.92 56.77 13.29
N ARG A 193 12.91 55.95 13.00
CA ARG A 193 12.39 55.00 14.00
C ARG A 193 13.60 54.23 14.52
N GLN A 194 13.89 54.35 15.82
CA GLN A 194 15.00 53.64 16.45
C GLN A 194 14.81 52.15 16.19
N VAL A 195 15.72 51.60 15.40
CA VAL A 195 15.82 50.16 15.20
C VAL A 195 16.20 49.57 16.55
N ALA A 196 15.47 48.54 17.00
CA ALA A 196 15.77 47.85 18.24
C ALA A 196 17.26 47.42 18.25
N PRO A 197 17.99 47.67 19.35
CA PRO A 197 19.37 47.23 19.51
C PRO A 197 19.53 45.74 19.26
N TRP A 198 20.73 45.33 18.83
CA TRP A 198 21.01 43.92 18.50
C TRP A 198 20.73 42.97 19.67
N TYR A 199 21.00 43.37 20.91
CA TYR A 199 20.73 42.57 22.11
C TYR A 199 19.23 42.33 22.33
N THR A 200 18.36 43.32 22.08
CA THR A 200 16.90 43.14 22.15
C THR A 200 16.42 42.17 21.08
N ARG A 201 16.99 42.24 19.88
CA ARG A 201 16.66 41.32 18.78
C ARG A 201 17.08 39.89 19.08
N ILE A 202 18.24 39.70 19.70
CA ILE A 202 18.70 38.38 20.18
C ILE A 202 17.79 37.86 21.29
N ALA A 203 17.45 38.68 22.29
CA ALA A 203 16.54 38.25 23.35
C ALA A 203 15.19 37.78 22.79
N VAL A 204 14.62 38.54 21.85
CA VAL A 204 13.39 38.16 21.14
C VAL A 204 13.58 36.88 20.32
N PHE A 205 14.70 36.73 19.62
CA PHE A 205 15.03 35.51 18.89
C PHE A 205 15.08 34.29 19.82
N VAL A 206 15.72 34.40 21.00
CA VAL A 206 15.78 33.31 21.99
C VAL A 206 14.38 32.91 22.44
N VAL A 207 13.49 33.88 22.72
CA VAL A 207 12.09 33.59 23.06
C VAL A 207 11.38 32.89 21.91
N CYS A 208 11.54 33.38 20.67
CA CYS A 208 10.94 32.75 19.49
C CYS A 208 11.50 31.35 19.25
N LEU A 209 12.78 31.12 19.52
CA LEU A 209 13.45 29.83 19.39
C LEU A 209 12.89 28.83 20.40
N VAL A 210 12.67 29.23 21.65
CA VAL A 210 12.02 28.39 22.67
C VAL A 210 10.60 28.03 22.23
N ILE A 211 9.80 29.01 21.79
CA ILE A 211 8.44 28.76 21.29
C ILE A 211 8.47 27.82 20.09
N ALA A 212 9.33 28.09 19.10
CA ALA A 212 9.48 27.25 17.91
C ALA A 212 9.92 25.83 18.28
N THR A 213 10.80 25.67 19.28
CA THR A 213 11.28 24.35 19.73
C THR A 213 10.14 23.56 20.37
N VAL A 214 9.34 24.19 21.23
CA VAL A 214 8.14 23.57 21.82
C VAL A 214 7.11 23.22 20.75
N ALA A 215 6.88 24.13 19.79
CA ALA A 215 5.95 23.92 18.68
C ALA A 215 6.41 22.80 17.72
N ILE A 216 7.70 22.74 17.38
CA ILE A 216 8.29 21.68 16.56
C ILE A 216 8.27 20.33 17.30
N ARG A 217 8.52 20.35 18.62
CA ARG A 217 8.40 19.16 19.47
C ARG A 217 6.96 18.65 19.49
N GLY A 218 5.97 19.54 19.42
CA GLY A 218 4.55 19.21 19.26
C GLY A 218 3.88 18.58 20.49
N THR A 219 4.62 18.34 21.58
CA THR A 219 4.12 17.78 22.84
C THR A 219 4.89 18.33 24.04
N LEU A 220 4.18 18.55 25.15
CA LEU A 220 4.77 18.90 26.45
C LEU A 220 5.01 17.68 27.34
N ARG A 221 4.61 16.48 26.89
CA ARG A 221 4.85 15.23 27.62
C ARG A 221 6.36 14.94 27.72
N GLN A 222 6.76 14.31 28.82
CA GLN A 222 8.12 13.74 28.94
C GLN A 222 8.30 12.63 27.90
N GLY A 223 9.50 12.49 27.34
CA GLY A 223 9.83 11.48 26.34
C GLY A 223 10.16 12.04 24.94
N PRO A 224 9.95 11.26 23.85
CA PRO A 224 10.26 11.69 22.50
C PRO A 224 9.34 12.84 22.01
N PRO A 225 9.75 13.59 20.96
CA PRO A 225 8.88 14.57 20.29
C PRO A 225 7.72 13.87 19.58
N LEU A 226 6.75 14.64 19.10
CA LEU A 226 5.57 14.17 18.35
C LEU A 226 5.99 13.20 17.22
N ARG A 227 5.41 12.00 17.24
CA ARG A 227 5.59 10.90 16.28
C ARG A 227 4.29 10.61 15.56
N TRP A 228 4.37 9.95 14.41
CA TRP A 228 3.20 9.54 13.64
C TRP A 228 2.22 8.71 14.50
N GLY A 229 2.70 7.83 15.39
CA GLY A 229 1.83 7.03 16.27
C GLY A 229 0.95 7.87 17.22
N ASP A 230 1.32 9.12 17.52
CA ASP A 230 0.53 9.99 18.42
C ASP A 230 -0.84 10.38 17.84
N VAL A 231 -1.12 10.13 16.55
CA VAL A 231 -2.45 10.38 15.95
C VAL A 231 -3.37 9.17 15.98
N TYR A 232 -2.84 7.97 16.24
CA TYR A 232 -3.60 6.71 16.26
C TYR A 232 -4.28 6.53 17.62
N THR A 233 -5.30 7.36 17.83
CA THR A 233 -6.01 7.52 19.12
C THR A 233 -7.39 6.88 19.11
N THR A 234 -7.84 6.41 17.94
CA THR A 234 -9.21 5.98 17.69
C THR A 234 -9.22 4.69 16.88
N ASP A 235 -10.36 4.02 16.81
CA ASP A 235 -10.53 2.80 16.00
C ASP A 235 -10.74 3.11 14.50
N SER A 236 -10.97 4.39 14.15
CA SER A 236 -11.12 4.84 12.77
C SER A 236 -9.75 5.14 12.16
N ASN A 237 -9.28 4.28 11.25
CA ASN A 237 -8.03 4.54 10.54
C ASN A 237 -8.14 5.82 9.68
N PHE A 238 -9.32 6.12 9.10
CA PHE A 238 -9.49 7.40 8.39
C PHE A 238 -9.30 8.61 9.28
N ALA A 239 -9.89 8.64 10.48
CA ALA A 239 -9.68 9.73 11.42
C ALA A 239 -8.20 9.82 11.85
N ASN A 240 -7.55 8.69 12.14
CA ASN A 240 -6.13 8.66 12.49
C ASN A 240 -5.26 9.22 11.36
N GLN A 241 -5.45 8.77 10.12
CA GLN A 241 -4.72 9.25 8.93
C GLN A 241 -5.01 10.73 8.63
N LEU A 242 -6.22 11.21 8.89
CA LEU A 242 -6.58 12.62 8.75
C LEU A 242 -5.78 13.52 9.71
N GLY A 243 -5.41 12.98 10.88
CA GLY A 243 -4.54 13.62 11.87
C GLY A 243 -3.08 13.76 11.44
N LEU A 244 -2.62 13.07 10.40
CA LEU A 244 -1.27 13.27 9.86
C LEU A 244 -1.21 14.50 8.92
N ASN A 245 0.02 14.91 8.59
CA ASN A 245 0.32 15.89 7.55
C ASN A 245 1.13 15.21 6.44
N GLY A 246 0.54 15.04 5.25
CA GLY A 246 1.15 14.28 4.16
C GLY A 246 2.50 14.79 3.68
N THR A 247 2.74 16.11 3.75
CA THR A 247 4.05 16.65 3.39
C THR A 247 5.12 16.20 4.39
N LEU A 248 4.82 16.22 5.70
CA LEU A 248 5.72 15.70 6.71
C LEU A 248 5.89 14.18 6.61
N SER A 249 4.82 13.44 6.32
CA SER A 249 4.87 11.99 6.10
C SER A 249 5.78 11.63 4.92
N LEU A 250 5.66 12.33 3.80
CA LEU A 250 6.51 12.13 2.63
C LEU A 250 7.98 12.50 2.90
N ILE A 251 8.24 13.59 3.64
CA ILE A 251 9.60 13.96 4.08
C ILE A 251 10.19 12.87 4.98
N ALA A 252 9.40 12.30 5.89
CA ALA A 252 9.84 11.21 6.76
C ALA A 252 10.17 9.95 5.94
N ALA A 253 9.30 9.59 4.99
CA ALA A 253 9.53 8.47 4.08
C ALA A 253 10.80 8.67 3.21
N ALA A 254 11.02 9.88 2.69
CA ALA A 254 12.23 10.21 1.95
C ALA A 254 13.48 10.01 2.81
N LYS A 255 13.48 10.52 4.05
CA LYS A 255 14.61 10.35 4.98
C LYS A 255 14.90 8.88 5.28
N ALA A 256 13.85 8.08 5.53
CA ALA A 256 13.99 6.65 5.78
C ALA A 256 14.56 5.90 4.56
N ARG A 257 14.19 6.31 3.34
CA ARG A 257 14.72 5.72 2.10
C ARG A 257 16.21 6.01 1.90
N PHE A 258 16.68 7.19 2.29
CA PHE A 258 18.09 7.61 2.12
C PHE A 258 18.98 7.27 3.33
N SER A 259 18.43 6.70 4.41
CA SER A 259 19.24 6.18 5.52
C SER A 259 19.77 4.78 5.20
N GLU A 260 21.06 4.55 5.41
CA GLU A 260 21.76 3.29 5.07
C GLU A 260 21.42 2.09 5.99
N GLU A 261 20.56 2.24 7.00
CA GLU A 261 20.30 1.19 7.99
C GLU A 261 19.23 0.18 7.55
N ARG A 262 19.54 -0.65 6.53
CA ARG A 262 18.72 -1.85 6.24
C ARG A 262 18.81 -2.91 7.36
N SER A 263 19.82 -2.85 8.22
CA SER A 263 20.00 -3.81 9.33
C SER A 263 19.03 -3.63 10.51
N ASN A 264 18.26 -2.53 10.55
CA ASN A 264 17.28 -2.22 11.61
C ASN A 264 15.81 -2.34 11.14
N ILE A 265 15.57 -2.99 10.00
CA ILE A 265 14.26 -3.07 9.35
C ILE A 265 13.19 -3.73 10.26
N TRP A 266 13.55 -4.80 10.99
CA TRP A 266 12.75 -5.37 12.07
C TRP A 266 13.70 -5.83 13.17
N LYS A 267 13.58 -5.24 14.37
CA LYS A 267 14.48 -5.57 15.47
C LYS A 267 14.08 -6.90 16.08
N ALA A 268 14.96 -7.89 16.01
CA ALA A 268 14.78 -9.15 16.72
C ALA A 268 14.55 -8.88 18.22
N THR A 269 13.41 -9.32 18.75
CA THR A 269 13.02 -9.17 20.16
C THR A 269 13.14 -10.49 20.92
N LEU A 270 13.20 -11.62 20.22
CA LEU A 270 13.19 -12.96 20.79
C LEU A 270 14.54 -13.64 20.60
N ASP A 271 14.85 -14.58 21.51
CA ASP A 271 15.97 -15.50 21.31
C ASP A 271 15.71 -16.36 20.06
N GLN A 272 16.72 -16.52 19.20
CA GLN A 272 16.54 -17.11 17.88
C GLN A 272 16.08 -18.58 17.93
N PRO A 273 16.60 -19.46 18.81
CA PRO A 273 16.10 -20.82 18.95
C PRO A 273 14.62 -20.88 19.36
N LEU A 274 14.17 -19.99 20.26
CA LEU A 274 12.76 -19.90 20.65
C LEU A 274 11.87 -19.46 19.47
N ALA A 275 12.32 -18.45 18.71
CA ALA A 275 11.60 -17.99 17.52
C ALA A 275 11.49 -19.10 16.47
N THR A 276 12.60 -19.78 16.16
CA THR A 276 12.62 -20.90 15.20
C THR A 276 11.72 -22.05 15.66
N GLN A 277 11.74 -22.42 16.95
CA GLN A 277 10.86 -23.48 17.46
C GLN A 277 9.39 -23.09 17.37
N THR A 278 9.05 -21.85 17.74
CA THR A 278 7.68 -21.32 17.63
C THR A 278 7.18 -21.40 16.18
N VAL A 279 8.03 -21.06 15.20
CA VAL A 279 7.69 -21.16 13.77
C VAL A 279 7.52 -22.61 13.32
N ARG A 280 8.36 -23.53 13.80
CA ARG A 280 8.21 -24.97 13.54
C ARG A 280 6.88 -25.49 14.09
N ASP A 281 6.50 -25.10 15.29
CA ASP A 281 5.21 -25.47 15.89
C ASP A 281 4.00 -24.88 15.14
N MET A 282 4.18 -23.72 14.49
CA MET A 282 3.15 -23.11 13.65
C MET A 282 3.01 -23.82 12.30
N LEU A 283 4.14 -24.15 11.63
CA LEU A 283 4.16 -24.55 10.23
C LEU A 283 4.12 -26.05 9.98
N LEU A 284 4.74 -26.85 10.85
CA LEU A 284 4.95 -28.26 10.54
C LEU A 284 3.67 -29.08 10.72
N LEU A 285 3.50 -30.03 9.80
CA LEU A 285 2.45 -31.05 9.82
C LEU A 285 3.11 -32.43 9.99
N PRO A 286 3.46 -32.86 11.22
CA PRO A 286 4.34 -34.01 11.45
C PRO A 286 3.81 -35.35 10.94
N ALA A 287 2.51 -35.46 10.64
CA ALA A 287 1.92 -36.65 10.03
C ALA A 287 2.42 -36.90 8.60
N HIS A 288 2.84 -35.84 7.89
CA HIS A 288 3.18 -35.88 6.46
C HIS A 288 4.48 -35.17 6.12
N GLU A 289 5.12 -34.53 7.10
CA GLU A 289 6.34 -33.75 6.92
C GLU A 289 7.43 -34.17 7.90
N LYS A 290 8.68 -34.21 7.41
CA LYS A 290 9.87 -34.47 8.20
C LYS A 290 10.87 -33.33 8.03
N LEU A 291 11.22 -32.65 9.11
CA LEU A 291 12.29 -31.64 9.09
C LEU A 291 13.62 -32.26 8.68
N VAL A 292 14.36 -31.52 7.85
CA VAL A 292 15.71 -31.84 7.40
C VAL A 292 16.60 -30.60 7.48
N ASP A 293 17.93 -30.78 7.45
CA ASP A 293 18.92 -29.69 7.52
C ASP A 293 18.68 -28.69 8.65
N THR A 294 18.31 -29.18 9.84
CA THR A 294 17.84 -28.34 10.96
C THR A 294 18.92 -27.41 11.53
N ASP A 295 20.18 -27.68 11.21
CA ASP A 295 21.34 -26.91 11.63
C ASP A 295 21.58 -25.67 10.75
N THR A 296 21.10 -25.70 9.50
CA THR A 296 21.33 -24.62 8.52
C THR A 296 20.04 -23.94 8.11
N THR A 297 18.88 -24.58 8.29
CA THR A 297 17.58 -24.07 7.85
C THR A 297 16.53 -24.09 8.94
N ALA A 298 15.62 -23.12 8.87
CA ALA A 298 14.56 -22.98 9.87
C ALA A 298 13.47 -24.05 9.71
N VAL A 299 12.98 -24.27 8.49
CA VAL A 299 11.73 -25.01 8.21
C VAL A 299 11.79 -25.91 6.98
N ARG A 300 13.00 -26.25 6.51
CA ARG A 300 13.15 -27.18 5.38
C ARG A 300 12.64 -28.56 5.78
N ARG A 301 11.84 -29.16 4.91
CA ARG A 301 11.18 -30.43 5.19
C ARG A 301 10.93 -31.24 3.92
N ASP A 302 11.03 -32.55 4.08
CA ASP A 302 10.47 -33.52 3.15
C ASP A 302 8.97 -33.61 3.41
N PHE A 303 8.19 -33.50 2.35
CA PHE A 303 6.74 -33.64 2.37
C PHE A 303 6.32 -34.81 1.49
N THR A 304 5.62 -35.76 2.09
CA THR A 304 4.98 -36.88 1.41
C THR A 304 3.47 -36.74 1.56
N PRO A 305 2.76 -36.40 0.47
CA PRO A 305 1.32 -36.19 0.56
C PRO A 305 0.55 -37.50 0.81
N PRO A 306 -0.47 -37.49 1.67
CA PRO A 306 -1.35 -38.64 1.87
C PRO A 306 -2.07 -39.01 0.56
N ALA A 307 -1.88 -40.25 0.10
CA ALA A 307 -2.34 -40.71 -1.21
C ALA A 307 -3.84 -40.52 -1.41
N GLU A 308 -4.65 -40.74 -0.37
CA GLU A 308 -6.10 -40.59 -0.37
C GLU A 308 -6.56 -39.13 -0.59
N LYS A 309 -5.71 -38.16 -0.25
CA LYS A 309 -5.95 -36.72 -0.45
C LYS A 309 -5.25 -36.15 -1.69
N THR A 310 -4.64 -36.99 -2.53
CA THR A 310 -4.21 -36.58 -3.89
C THR A 310 -5.40 -36.56 -4.85
N LEU A 311 -5.26 -35.92 -6.00
CA LEU A 311 -6.27 -35.87 -7.07
C LEU A 311 -5.72 -36.50 -8.36
N PRO A 312 -6.59 -36.99 -9.26
CA PRO A 312 -6.19 -37.53 -10.57
C PRO A 312 -5.87 -36.40 -11.56
N ILE A 313 -4.93 -35.53 -11.19
CA ILE A 313 -4.50 -34.37 -11.97
C ILE A 313 -3.06 -34.55 -12.44
N LYS A 314 -2.74 -33.93 -13.57
CA LYS A 314 -1.39 -33.83 -14.13
C LYS A 314 -0.93 -32.38 -14.23
N ASN A 315 -1.84 -31.47 -14.55
CA ASN A 315 -1.52 -30.08 -14.83
C ASN A 315 -2.02 -29.14 -13.75
N VAL A 316 -1.40 -27.96 -13.66
CA VAL A 316 -1.80 -26.89 -12.72
C VAL A 316 -1.96 -25.59 -13.49
N VAL A 317 -3.06 -24.86 -13.27
CA VAL A 317 -3.26 -23.52 -13.84
C VAL A 317 -3.62 -22.59 -12.69
N VAL A 318 -2.71 -21.69 -12.35
CA VAL A 318 -2.96 -20.62 -11.39
C VAL A 318 -3.44 -19.40 -12.15
N ILE A 319 -4.62 -18.89 -11.78
CA ILE A 319 -5.23 -17.69 -12.34
C ILE A 319 -5.20 -16.62 -11.24
N LEU A 320 -4.30 -15.67 -11.39
CA LEU A 320 -4.11 -14.57 -10.46
C LEU A 320 -4.91 -13.35 -10.94
N MET A 321 -5.97 -13.04 -10.21
CA MET A 321 -6.94 -12.00 -10.53
C MET A 321 -6.55 -10.68 -9.86
N GLU A 322 -6.33 -9.64 -10.67
CA GLU A 322 -5.86 -8.31 -10.27
C GLU A 322 -6.92 -7.57 -9.45
N SER A 323 -6.53 -7.13 -8.26
CA SER A 323 -7.37 -6.35 -7.34
C SER A 323 -8.73 -7.02 -7.07
N PHE A 324 -8.79 -8.36 -7.10
CA PHE A 324 -10.02 -9.16 -7.01
C PHE A 324 -10.48 -9.33 -5.54
N ALA A 325 -10.90 -8.22 -4.96
CA ALA A 325 -11.18 -8.10 -3.53
C ALA A 325 -12.44 -8.87 -3.09
N GLY A 326 -12.35 -9.59 -1.97
CA GLY A 326 -13.45 -10.40 -1.45
C GLY A 326 -14.68 -9.59 -1.05
N HIS A 327 -14.50 -8.30 -0.71
CA HIS A 327 -15.61 -7.38 -0.40
C HIS A 327 -16.46 -6.97 -1.62
N SER A 328 -16.09 -7.42 -2.82
CA SER A 328 -16.87 -7.26 -4.05
C SER A 328 -17.35 -8.59 -4.64
N VAL A 329 -17.13 -9.73 -3.95
CA VAL A 329 -17.42 -11.08 -4.48
C VAL A 329 -18.70 -11.64 -3.89
N GLY A 330 -19.69 -11.96 -4.75
CA GLY A 330 -20.99 -12.45 -4.30
C GLY A 330 -20.93 -13.82 -3.61
N ALA A 331 -20.06 -14.72 -4.07
CA ALA A 331 -19.80 -16.00 -3.42
C ALA A 331 -19.27 -15.87 -1.98
N LEU A 332 -18.67 -14.73 -1.64
CA LEU A 332 -18.21 -14.37 -0.29
C LEU A 332 -19.26 -13.57 0.50
N GLY A 333 -20.50 -13.49 0.00
CA GLY A 333 -21.64 -12.87 0.67
C GLY A 333 -21.89 -11.41 0.31
N ARG A 334 -21.23 -10.87 -0.73
CA ARG A 334 -21.33 -9.43 -1.06
C ARG A 334 -22.43 -9.12 -2.07
N PRO A 335 -23.29 -8.13 -1.79
CA PRO A 335 -24.36 -7.76 -2.70
C PRO A 335 -23.84 -6.91 -3.87
N GLY A 336 -24.61 -6.85 -4.96
CA GLY A 336 -24.34 -5.93 -6.08
C GLY A 336 -24.03 -6.61 -7.42
N ASN A 337 -24.02 -7.94 -7.47
CA ASN A 337 -23.85 -8.71 -8.71
C ASN A 337 -22.61 -8.25 -9.50
N ILE A 338 -21.48 -8.12 -8.81
CA ILE A 338 -20.21 -7.68 -9.40
C ILE A 338 -19.50 -8.87 -10.05
N THR A 339 -19.59 -10.07 -9.46
CA THR A 339 -18.89 -11.28 -9.91
C THR A 339 -19.81 -12.46 -10.28
N PRO A 340 -20.87 -12.29 -11.10
CA PRO A 340 -21.82 -13.36 -11.39
C PRO A 340 -21.19 -14.65 -11.94
N TYR A 341 -20.10 -14.56 -12.70
CA TYR A 341 -19.45 -15.72 -13.31
C TYR A 341 -18.62 -16.50 -12.29
N PHE A 342 -17.81 -15.82 -11.47
CA PHE A 342 -17.11 -16.42 -10.35
C PHE A 342 -18.10 -17.03 -9.35
N ASP A 343 -19.23 -16.37 -9.08
CA ASP A 343 -20.25 -16.88 -8.17
C ASP A 343 -20.84 -18.21 -8.66
N LYS A 344 -21.06 -18.34 -9.97
CA LYS A 344 -21.45 -19.61 -10.61
C LYS A 344 -20.32 -20.64 -10.51
N LEU A 345 -19.09 -20.26 -10.87
CA LEU A 345 -17.92 -21.15 -10.86
C LEU A 345 -17.60 -21.68 -9.46
N SER A 346 -17.84 -20.88 -8.41
CA SER A 346 -17.59 -21.26 -7.02
C SER A 346 -18.37 -22.52 -6.58
N LYS A 347 -19.46 -22.83 -7.27
CA LYS A 347 -20.30 -24.01 -7.02
C LYS A 347 -19.73 -25.30 -7.62
N GLU A 348 -18.64 -25.21 -8.37
CA GLU A 348 -18.05 -26.32 -9.12
C GLU A 348 -16.69 -26.77 -8.56
N GLY A 349 -16.24 -26.15 -7.48
CA GLY A 349 -14.98 -26.45 -6.82
C GLY A 349 -15.08 -26.28 -5.31
N LEU A 350 -13.91 -26.13 -4.68
CA LEU A 350 -13.75 -25.80 -3.28
C LEU A 350 -13.43 -24.31 -3.12
N LEU A 351 -14.34 -23.55 -2.52
CA LEU A 351 -14.15 -22.13 -2.22
C LEU A 351 -13.60 -21.94 -0.80
N PHE A 352 -12.47 -21.28 -0.68
CA PHE A 352 -11.95 -20.80 0.60
C PHE A 352 -12.48 -19.40 0.86
N ASP A 353 -13.31 -19.24 1.89
CA ASP A 353 -13.97 -17.96 2.18
C ASP A 353 -13.25 -17.11 3.24
N ARG A 354 -12.18 -17.66 3.83
CA ARG A 354 -11.29 -16.96 4.77
C ARG A 354 -9.86 -16.94 4.28
N PHE A 355 -9.70 -16.55 3.02
CA PHE A 355 -8.41 -16.44 2.37
C PHE A 355 -7.96 -14.98 2.30
N PHE A 356 -6.67 -14.75 2.50
CA PHE A 356 -6.10 -13.41 2.62
C PHE A 356 -4.82 -13.28 1.79
N SER A 357 -4.65 -12.16 1.09
CA SER A 357 -3.38 -11.83 0.46
C SER A 357 -2.31 -11.56 1.52
N ASN A 358 -1.05 -11.84 1.22
CA ASN A 358 0.06 -11.51 2.13
C ASN A 358 0.42 -10.02 2.06
N GLY A 359 -0.12 -9.30 1.08
CA GLY A 359 0.12 -7.88 0.84
C GLY A 359 -1.08 -7.15 0.23
N THR A 360 -0.89 -5.86 -0.06
CA THR A 360 -1.94 -4.98 -0.63
C THR A 360 -1.56 -4.46 -2.02
N HIS A 361 -0.60 -5.11 -2.69
CA HIS A 361 -0.11 -4.80 -4.04
C HIS A 361 0.24 -6.09 -4.78
N THR A 362 0.10 -6.06 -6.11
CA THR A 362 0.27 -7.19 -7.03
C THR A 362 1.57 -7.96 -6.82
N HIS A 363 2.73 -7.29 -6.80
CA HIS A 363 4.02 -7.97 -6.62
C HIS A 363 4.09 -8.79 -5.31
N GLN A 364 3.47 -8.31 -4.22
CA GLN A 364 3.41 -9.03 -2.94
C GLN A 364 2.56 -10.28 -3.05
N GLY A 365 1.38 -10.15 -3.68
CA GLY A 365 0.50 -11.28 -3.94
C GLY A 365 1.15 -12.33 -4.84
N MET A 366 1.86 -11.88 -5.88
CA MET A 366 2.56 -12.72 -6.84
C MET A 366 3.65 -13.56 -6.21
N PHE A 367 4.63 -12.95 -5.52
CA PHE A 367 5.72 -13.75 -4.94
C PHE A 367 5.21 -14.62 -3.78
N ALA A 368 4.21 -14.20 -3.01
CA ALA A 368 3.63 -15.04 -1.98
C ALA A 368 2.95 -16.29 -2.56
N THR A 369 2.11 -16.09 -3.58
CA THR A 369 1.37 -17.16 -4.29
C THR A 369 2.32 -18.16 -4.94
N MET A 370 3.32 -17.65 -5.67
CA MET A 370 4.12 -18.48 -6.58
C MET A 370 5.47 -18.91 -5.98
N ALA A 371 6.03 -18.15 -5.04
CA ALA A 371 7.34 -18.45 -4.43
C ALA A 371 7.24 -19.03 -3.00
N CYS A 372 6.03 -19.11 -2.43
CA CYS A 372 5.78 -19.54 -1.05
C CYS A 372 6.65 -18.82 0.00
N PHE A 373 6.73 -17.50 -0.12
CA PHE A 373 7.47 -16.68 0.84
C PHE A 373 6.64 -15.45 1.26
N PRO A 374 6.56 -15.12 2.56
CA PRO A 374 5.67 -14.07 3.05
C PRO A 374 6.20 -12.68 2.73
N ASN A 375 5.29 -11.70 2.73
CA ASN A 375 5.65 -10.29 2.69
C ASN A 375 6.22 -9.85 4.05
N LEU A 376 7.45 -9.36 4.08
CA LEU A 376 8.15 -8.98 5.31
C LEU A 376 8.38 -7.46 5.39
N PRO A 377 8.40 -6.87 6.60
CA PRO A 377 8.90 -5.51 6.82
C PRO A 377 10.20 -5.25 6.09
N GLY A 378 10.25 -4.19 5.28
CA GLY A 378 11.42 -3.73 4.51
C GLY A 378 11.85 -4.60 3.32
N PHE A 379 11.14 -5.69 3.04
CA PHE A 379 11.29 -6.52 1.85
C PHE A 379 10.01 -6.56 1.00
N GLU A 380 9.20 -5.50 1.07
CA GLU A 380 7.93 -5.42 0.36
C GLU A 380 8.13 -5.61 -1.15
N TYR A 381 9.24 -5.10 -1.69
CA TYR A 381 9.62 -5.15 -3.10
C TYR A 381 10.64 -6.25 -3.39
N LEU A 382 10.53 -7.41 -2.71
CA LEU A 382 11.47 -8.53 -2.81
C LEU A 382 11.91 -8.85 -4.25
N MET A 383 10.97 -8.82 -5.21
CA MET A 383 11.23 -9.10 -6.62
C MET A 383 12.26 -8.16 -7.26
N GLN A 384 12.46 -6.97 -6.71
CA GLN A 384 13.38 -5.94 -7.20
C GLN A 384 14.65 -5.79 -6.33
N THR A 385 14.82 -6.59 -5.29
CA THR A 385 15.99 -6.54 -4.40
C THR A 385 16.93 -7.72 -4.63
N PRO A 386 18.21 -7.64 -4.22
CA PRO A 386 19.15 -8.75 -4.36
C PRO A 386 18.66 -10.05 -3.73
N GLU A 387 17.93 -9.97 -2.62
CA GLU A 387 17.35 -11.11 -1.91
C GLU A 387 16.29 -11.86 -2.76
N GLY A 388 15.67 -11.19 -3.73
CA GLY A 388 14.77 -11.83 -4.71
C GLY A 388 15.47 -12.80 -5.65
N SER A 389 16.81 -12.79 -5.70
CA SER A 389 17.60 -13.77 -6.46
C SER A 389 17.73 -15.13 -5.77
N HIS A 390 17.36 -15.24 -4.49
CA HIS A 390 17.37 -16.50 -3.76
C HIS A 390 16.43 -17.51 -4.42
N LYS A 391 16.81 -18.80 -4.42
CA LYS A 391 15.96 -19.88 -4.91
C LYS A 391 14.93 -20.21 -3.84
N LEU A 392 13.70 -19.74 -4.04
CA LEU A 392 12.59 -19.97 -3.11
C LEU A 392 11.86 -21.28 -3.47
N SER A 393 11.19 -21.90 -2.51
CA SER A 393 10.46 -23.15 -2.72
C SER A 393 9.06 -22.93 -3.31
N GLY A 394 9.03 -22.21 -4.43
CA GLY A 394 7.82 -21.90 -5.19
C GLY A 394 7.41 -22.95 -6.19
N LEU A 395 6.22 -22.81 -6.78
CA LEU A 395 5.76 -23.67 -7.88
C LEU A 395 6.75 -23.71 -9.05
N PRO A 396 7.32 -22.58 -9.54
CA PRO A 396 8.26 -22.63 -10.65
C PRO A 396 9.47 -23.52 -10.36
N GLN A 397 10.02 -23.41 -9.15
CA GLN A 397 11.20 -24.16 -8.73
C GLN A 397 10.88 -25.64 -8.53
N LEU A 398 9.80 -25.95 -7.83
CA LEU A 398 9.39 -27.32 -7.51
C LEU A 398 8.92 -28.11 -8.75
N LEU A 399 8.15 -27.47 -9.64
CA LEU A 399 7.61 -28.15 -10.84
C LEU A 399 8.64 -28.22 -11.98
N SER A 400 9.55 -27.25 -12.08
CA SER A 400 10.70 -27.35 -13.00
C SER A 400 11.60 -28.55 -12.65
N ALA A 401 11.86 -28.79 -11.36
CA ALA A 401 12.56 -30.00 -10.91
C ALA A 401 11.84 -31.30 -11.33
N ARG A 402 10.51 -31.27 -11.41
CA ARG A 402 9.65 -32.37 -11.91
C ARG A 402 9.51 -32.40 -13.43
N LYS A 403 10.25 -31.55 -14.17
CA LYS A 403 10.26 -31.45 -15.63
C LYS A 403 8.91 -31.09 -16.24
N PHE A 404 8.09 -30.33 -15.51
CA PHE A 404 6.88 -29.75 -16.08
C PHE A 404 7.26 -28.75 -17.17
N ASP A 405 6.42 -28.65 -18.19
CA ASP A 405 6.45 -27.49 -19.07
C ASP A 405 5.77 -26.29 -18.38
N ASP A 406 6.15 -25.07 -18.73
CA ASP A 406 5.66 -23.87 -18.07
C ASP A 406 5.14 -22.82 -19.05
N VAL A 407 4.23 -21.96 -18.60
CA VAL A 407 3.87 -20.73 -19.31
C VAL A 407 3.35 -19.66 -18.36
N TYR A 408 3.83 -18.44 -18.53
CA TYR A 408 3.27 -17.23 -17.94
C TYR A 408 2.59 -16.41 -19.03
N VAL A 409 1.28 -16.23 -18.94
CA VAL A 409 0.53 -15.29 -19.80
C VAL A 409 0.09 -14.09 -18.98
N TYR A 410 0.44 -12.89 -19.44
CA TYR A 410 0.14 -11.63 -18.78
C TYR A 410 -0.28 -10.56 -19.78
N ASN A 411 -1.27 -9.75 -19.40
CA ASN A 411 -1.76 -8.63 -20.21
C ASN A 411 -0.67 -7.57 -20.50
N GLY A 412 0.23 -7.35 -19.54
CA GLY A 412 1.13 -6.20 -19.48
C GLY A 412 2.58 -6.51 -19.85
N ASP A 413 3.48 -5.63 -19.45
CA ASP A 413 4.93 -5.79 -19.64
C ASP A 413 5.57 -6.48 -18.43
N PHE A 414 6.30 -7.57 -18.65
CA PHE A 414 7.01 -8.28 -17.57
C PHE A 414 8.21 -7.52 -17.00
N ALA A 415 8.63 -6.42 -17.62
CA ALA A 415 9.62 -5.52 -17.03
C ALA A 415 9.07 -4.79 -15.80
N TRP A 416 7.75 -4.53 -15.76
CA TRP A 416 7.08 -3.95 -14.60
C TRP A 416 7.22 -4.89 -13.40
N ASP A 417 7.58 -4.34 -12.24
CA ASP A 417 7.86 -5.06 -10.98
C ASP A 417 8.97 -6.12 -11.08
N ASN A 418 9.78 -6.10 -12.14
CA ASN A 418 10.81 -7.11 -12.42
C ASN A 418 10.26 -8.55 -12.48
N GLN A 419 9.04 -8.73 -12.99
CA GLN A 419 8.38 -10.05 -13.06
C GLN A 419 9.20 -11.08 -13.85
N SER A 420 9.68 -10.72 -15.05
CA SER A 420 10.50 -11.64 -15.87
C SER A 420 11.79 -12.02 -15.16
N GLY A 421 12.52 -11.03 -14.61
CA GLY A 421 13.77 -11.27 -13.90
C GLY A 421 13.61 -12.18 -12.69
N PHE A 422 12.57 -11.94 -11.88
CA PHE A 422 12.29 -12.76 -10.70
C PHE A 422 11.85 -14.18 -11.07
N PHE A 423 10.82 -14.34 -11.91
CA PHE A 423 10.26 -15.67 -12.22
C PHE A 423 11.14 -16.50 -13.14
N SER A 424 11.93 -15.87 -14.02
CA SER A 424 12.97 -16.61 -14.76
C SER A 424 14.02 -17.17 -13.80
N ASN A 425 14.39 -16.40 -12.77
CA ASN A 425 15.27 -16.91 -11.73
C ASN A 425 14.62 -18.05 -10.91
N GLN A 426 13.31 -18.03 -10.68
CA GLN A 426 12.63 -19.11 -9.95
C GLN A 426 12.39 -20.37 -10.81
N GLY A 427 12.54 -20.30 -12.14
CA GLY A 427 12.50 -21.48 -13.02
C GLY A 427 11.42 -21.47 -14.11
N MET A 428 10.69 -20.36 -14.30
CA MET A 428 9.84 -20.18 -15.48
C MET A 428 10.68 -19.85 -16.71
N THR A 429 10.27 -20.32 -17.87
CA THR A 429 11.01 -20.16 -19.13
C THR A 429 10.17 -19.58 -20.26
N ASN A 430 8.86 -19.75 -20.24
CA ASN A 430 7.97 -19.27 -21.31
C ASN A 430 7.12 -18.11 -20.83
N PHE A 431 7.30 -16.94 -21.43
CA PHE A 431 6.62 -15.69 -21.08
C PHE A 431 5.89 -15.13 -22.29
N ILE A 432 4.59 -14.87 -22.15
CA ILE A 432 3.71 -14.27 -23.16
C ILE A 432 3.16 -12.96 -22.58
N GLY A 433 3.73 -11.84 -23.00
CA GLY A 433 3.41 -10.50 -22.50
C GLY A 433 2.76 -9.63 -23.55
N ARG A 434 2.50 -8.36 -23.21
CA ARG A 434 1.78 -7.38 -24.06
C ARG A 434 2.20 -7.33 -25.54
N ASN A 435 3.47 -7.59 -25.84
CA ASN A 435 4.04 -7.48 -27.18
C ASN A 435 3.88 -8.77 -28.02
N ASP A 436 3.41 -9.87 -27.42
CA ASP A 436 3.23 -11.17 -28.07
C ASP A 436 1.79 -11.39 -28.58
N PHE A 437 0.88 -10.44 -28.32
CA PHE A 437 -0.51 -10.47 -28.74
C PHE A 437 -0.68 -9.84 -30.13
N VAL A 438 -1.23 -10.60 -31.07
CA VAL A 438 -1.48 -10.15 -32.43
C VAL A 438 -2.95 -9.78 -32.59
N ASN A 439 -3.23 -8.53 -32.99
CA ASN A 439 -4.58 -7.99 -33.19
C ASN A 439 -5.54 -8.19 -31.99
N PRO A 440 -5.18 -7.73 -30.78
CA PRO A 440 -6.06 -7.85 -29.62
C PRO A 440 -7.37 -7.09 -29.85
N VAL A 441 -8.45 -7.57 -29.25
CA VAL A 441 -9.75 -6.89 -29.23
C VAL A 441 -9.60 -5.49 -28.62
N PHE A 442 -8.83 -5.39 -27.54
CA PHE A 442 -8.53 -4.10 -26.93
C PHE A 442 -7.14 -4.10 -26.29
N SER A 443 -6.46 -2.96 -26.38
CA SER A 443 -5.20 -2.71 -25.70
C SER A 443 -5.22 -1.31 -25.09
N ASP A 444 -5.13 -1.25 -23.77
CA ASP A 444 -4.90 -0.03 -23.02
C ASP A 444 -3.49 0.50 -23.31
N PRO A 445 -3.35 1.77 -23.76
CA PRO A 445 -2.04 2.38 -23.95
C PRO A 445 -1.15 2.40 -22.69
N THR A 446 -1.74 2.37 -21.50
CA THR A 446 -1.01 2.35 -20.22
C THR A 446 -0.54 0.93 -19.90
N TRP A 447 -1.47 0.00 -19.69
CA TRP A 447 -1.15 -1.30 -19.09
C TRP A 447 -0.87 -2.41 -20.10
N GLY A 448 -1.71 -2.59 -21.11
CA GLY A 448 -1.55 -3.68 -22.08
C GLY A 448 -2.87 -4.21 -22.64
N VAL A 449 -2.90 -5.47 -23.07
CA VAL A 449 -4.11 -6.07 -23.68
C VAL A 449 -5.21 -6.31 -22.65
N SER A 450 -6.45 -6.52 -23.09
CA SER A 450 -7.57 -6.77 -22.18
C SER A 450 -7.58 -8.19 -21.59
N ASP A 451 -8.30 -8.40 -20.49
CA ASP A 451 -8.39 -9.74 -19.84
C ASP A 451 -9.02 -10.78 -20.77
N GLN A 452 -9.95 -10.37 -21.64
CA GLN A 452 -10.49 -11.23 -22.69
C GLN A 452 -9.38 -11.74 -23.62
N ASP A 453 -8.48 -10.86 -24.05
CA ASP A 453 -7.38 -11.21 -24.94
C ASP A 453 -6.36 -12.10 -24.22
N MET A 454 -6.00 -11.76 -22.97
CA MET A 454 -5.12 -12.58 -22.13
C MET A 454 -5.67 -13.99 -21.94
N PHE A 455 -6.94 -14.14 -21.56
CA PHE A 455 -7.55 -15.46 -21.37
C PHE A 455 -7.68 -16.24 -22.68
N ASN A 456 -7.97 -15.58 -23.81
CA ASN A 456 -7.99 -16.25 -25.12
C ASN A 456 -6.61 -16.80 -25.48
N ARG A 457 -5.56 -16.00 -25.31
CA ARG A 457 -4.19 -16.46 -25.52
C ARG A 457 -3.78 -17.55 -24.54
N GLY A 458 -4.20 -17.45 -23.28
CA GLY A 458 -4.04 -18.50 -22.28
C GLY A 458 -4.60 -19.84 -22.76
N LEU A 459 -5.83 -19.86 -23.28
CA LEU A 459 -6.43 -21.09 -23.83
C LEU A 459 -5.61 -21.68 -24.99
N GLU A 460 -5.07 -20.85 -25.88
CA GLU A 460 -4.19 -21.29 -26.97
C GLU A 460 -2.91 -21.93 -26.45
N GLU A 461 -2.25 -21.28 -25.47
CA GLU A 461 -1.00 -21.77 -24.86
C GLU A 461 -1.21 -23.06 -24.06
N LEU A 462 -2.33 -23.20 -23.35
CA LEU A 462 -2.70 -24.43 -22.64
C LEU A 462 -2.97 -25.56 -23.63
N LYS A 463 -3.72 -25.29 -24.70
CA LYS A 463 -4.05 -26.28 -25.74
C LYS A 463 -2.81 -26.75 -26.50
N ALA A 464 -1.86 -25.86 -26.77
CA ALA A 464 -0.60 -26.22 -27.43
C ALA A 464 0.24 -27.23 -26.63
N ARG A 465 0.00 -27.35 -25.32
CA ARG A 465 0.70 -28.27 -24.41
C ARG A 465 -0.07 -29.58 -24.16
N GLU A 466 -1.28 -29.69 -24.70
CA GLU A 466 -2.10 -30.89 -24.57
C GLU A 466 -1.41 -32.13 -25.18
N GLY A 467 -1.47 -33.25 -24.47
CA GLY A 467 -0.85 -34.51 -24.89
C GLY A 467 0.68 -34.56 -24.74
N GLY A 468 1.31 -33.47 -24.27
CA GLY A 468 2.74 -33.37 -24.01
C GLY A 468 3.14 -33.75 -22.59
N LYS A 469 4.18 -33.07 -22.08
CA LYS A 469 4.57 -33.15 -20.66
C LYS A 469 3.47 -32.52 -19.79
N PRO A 470 3.34 -32.93 -18.51
CA PRO A 470 2.56 -32.16 -17.54
C PRO A 470 2.99 -30.69 -17.57
N PHE A 471 2.04 -29.77 -17.47
CA PHE A 471 2.34 -28.34 -17.49
C PHE A 471 1.86 -27.61 -16.25
N TYR A 472 2.52 -26.50 -15.93
CA TYR A 472 1.98 -25.49 -15.03
C TYR A 472 1.88 -24.14 -15.72
N ALA A 473 0.79 -23.42 -15.50
CA ALA A 473 0.58 -22.12 -16.08
C ALA A 473 0.25 -21.08 -15.00
N LEU A 474 0.75 -19.86 -15.21
CA LEU A 474 0.30 -18.67 -14.51
C LEU A 474 -0.39 -17.76 -15.52
N LEU A 475 -1.68 -17.48 -15.28
CA LEU A 475 -2.46 -16.51 -16.04
C LEU A 475 -2.73 -15.32 -15.10
N GLN A 476 -2.28 -14.13 -15.48
CA GLN A 476 -2.46 -12.93 -14.66
C GLN A 476 -3.27 -11.89 -15.43
N THR A 477 -4.40 -11.46 -14.84
CA THR A 477 -5.24 -10.38 -15.38
C THR A 477 -4.67 -8.99 -15.05
N LEU A 478 -5.16 -7.94 -15.70
CA LEU A 478 -4.72 -6.56 -15.46
C LEU A 478 -5.80 -5.50 -15.67
N SER A 479 -6.93 -5.83 -16.30
CA SER A 479 -7.93 -4.82 -16.71
C SER A 479 -8.55 -4.08 -15.52
N ASN A 480 -8.54 -4.68 -14.33
CA ASN A 480 -9.02 -4.09 -13.08
C ASN A 480 -7.98 -3.17 -12.40
N HIS A 481 -7.33 -2.31 -13.18
CA HIS A 481 -6.34 -1.36 -12.70
C HIS A 481 -6.62 0.05 -13.23
N THR A 482 -6.49 1.09 -12.40
CA THR A 482 -6.61 2.50 -12.79
C THR A 482 -5.73 2.77 -14.03
N PRO A 483 -6.24 3.30 -15.15
CA PRO A 483 -7.47 4.11 -15.31
C PRO A 483 -8.74 3.34 -15.68
N TYR A 484 -8.78 2.01 -15.53
CA TYR A 484 -9.93 1.16 -15.86
C TYR A 484 -10.35 1.29 -17.33
N ALA A 485 -9.36 1.29 -18.22
CA ALA A 485 -9.58 1.35 -19.66
C ALA A 485 -10.12 0.00 -20.16
N LEU A 486 -11.32 0.01 -20.73
CA LEU A 486 -12.05 -1.20 -21.15
C LEU A 486 -12.50 -1.12 -22.62
N PRO A 487 -12.73 -2.28 -23.29
CA PRO A 487 -13.22 -2.31 -24.66
C PRO A 487 -14.56 -1.58 -24.84
N THR A 488 -14.76 -1.03 -26.04
CA THR A 488 -16.04 -0.46 -26.49
C THR A 488 -16.47 -1.13 -27.80
N PRO A 489 -17.65 -1.75 -27.87
CA PRO A 489 -18.67 -1.89 -26.82
C PRO A 489 -18.22 -2.80 -25.67
N LEU A 490 -18.66 -2.49 -24.44
CA LEU A 490 -18.39 -3.30 -23.26
C LEU A 490 -19.34 -4.52 -23.25
N PRO A 491 -18.85 -5.75 -23.00
CA PRO A 491 -19.70 -6.96 -23.01
C PRO A 491 -20.49 -7.17 -21.72
N VAL A 492 -20.33 -6.28 -20.73
CA VAL A 492 -21.03 -6.31 -19.44
C VAL A 492 -21.68 -4.96 -19.17
N GLU A 493 -22.69 -4.95 -18.30
CA GLU A 493 -23.30 -3.72 -17.82
C GLU A 493 -22.36 -2.96 -16.88
N LYS A 494 -22.29 -1.63 -17.04
CA LYS A 494 -21.53 -0.77 -16.13
C LYS A 494 -22.16 -0.72 -14.75
N VAL A 495 -21.33 -0.67 -13.72
CA VAL A 495 -21.74 -0.32 -12.36
C VAL A 495 -21.95 1.19 -12.29
N THR A 496 -23.08 1.65 -11.74
CA THR A 496 -23.45 3.08 -11.75
C THR A 496 -23.92 3.61 -10.39
N ASP A 497 -24.11 2.74 -9.41
CA ASP A 497 -24.75 2.99 -8.13
C ASP A 497 -23.77 2.94 -6.93
N ARG A 498 -22.47 2.92 -7.19
CA ARG A 498 -21.37 2.80 -6.20
C ARG A 498 -20.45 4.02 -6.14
N GLY A 499 -20.92 5.16 -6.63
CA GLY A 499 -20.23 6.44 -6.49
C GLY A 499 -18.81 6.42 -7.08
N SER A 500 -17.81 6.66 -6.22
CA SER A 500 -16.40 6.72 -6.62
C SER A 500 -15.83 5.37 -7.08
N LEU A 501 -16.47 4.25 -6.73
CA LEU A 501 -16.04 2.89 -7.08
C LEU A 501 -16.61 2.34 -8.39
N ASN A 502 -17.49 3.10 -9.07
CA ASN A 502 -18.19 2.63 -10.28
C ASN A 502 -17.26 2.10 -11.38
N GLU A 503 -16.16 2.80 -11.67
CA GLU A 503 -15.21 2.41 -12.72
C GLU A 503 -14.43 1.14 -12.34
N HIS A 504 -13.90 1.10 -11.12
CA HIS A 504 -13.24 -0.08 -10.55
C HIS A 504 -14.13 -1.32 -10.59
N LEU A 505 -15.36 -1.22 -10.05
CA LEU A 505 -16.29 -2.35 -10.01
C LEU A 505 -16.79 -2.76 -11.39
N THR A 506 -16.84 -1.83 -12.35
CA THR A 506 -17.12 -2.16 -13.76
C THR A 506 -15.98 -2.97 -14.37
N ALA A 507 -14.73 -2.59 -14.10
CA ALA A 507 -13.55 -3.34 -14.57
C ALA A 507 -13.46 -4.72 -13.92
N MET A 508 -13.76 -4.84 -12.62
CA MET A 508 -13.87 -6.11 -11.93
C MET A 508 -14.96 -7.01 -12.55
N ARG A 509 -16.16 -6.46 -12.85
CA ARG A 509 -17.23 -7.21 -13.54
C ARG A 509 -16.83 -7.65 -14.95
N TYR A 510 -16.05 -6.85 -15.67
CA TYR A 510 -15.50 -7.25 -16.97
C TYR A 510 -14.48 -8.39 -16.83
N SER A 511 -13.59 -8.31 -15.85
CA SER A 511 -12.60 -9.36 -15.55
C SER A 511 -13.28 -10.68 -15.16
N ASP A 512 -14.32 -10.61 -14.32
CA ASP A 512 -15.18 -11.75 -13.96
C ASP A 512 -15.87 -12.37 -15.19
N TRP A 513 -16.43 -11.56 -16.08
CA TRP A 513 -17.00 -12.05 -17.34
C TRP A 513 -15.96 -12.76 -18.20
N ALA A 514 -14.76 -12.20 -18.34
CA ALA A 514 -13.68 -12.79 -19.12
C ALA A 514 -13.23 -14.13 -18.53
N LEU A 515 -13.15 -14.24 -17.19
CA LEU A 515 -12.93 -15.50 -16.46
C LEU A 515 -14.03 -16.53 -16.76
N GLY A 516 -15.29 -16.11 -16.77
CA GLY A 516 -16.40 -16.97 -17.17
C GLY A 516 -16.24 -17.52 -18.59
N GLN A 517 -15.88 -16.66 -19.56
CA GLN A 517 -15.63 -17.07 -20.93
C GLN A 517 -14.45 -18.04 -21.06
N PHE A 518 -13.39 -17.83 -20.28
CA PHE A 518 -12.26 -18.74 -20.19
C PHE A 518 -12.73 -20.16 -19.80
N PHE A 519 -13.47 -20.29 -18.69
CA PHE A 519 -13.93 -21.60 -18.23
C PHE A 519 -14.93 -22.28 -19.18
N GLU A 520 -15.84 -21.52 -19.82
CA GLU A 520 -16.76 -22.07 -20.82
C GLU A 520 -16.03 -22.68 -22.05
N LYS A 521 -14.84 -22.16 -22.37
CA LYS A 521 -13.98 -22.71 -23.43
C LYS A 521 -13.09 -23.84 -22.92
N ALA A 522 -12.39 -23.63 -21.80
CA ALA A 522 -11.47 -24.59 -21.22
C ALA A 522 -12.13 -25.95 -20.95
N ARG A 523 -13.38 -25.96 -20.46
CA ARG A 523 -14.17 -27.19 -20.20
C ARG A 523 -14.36 -28.10 -21.40
N LYS A 524 -14.23 -27.58 -22.62
CA LYS A 524 -14.41 -28.32 -23.86
C LYS A 524 -13.13 -29.03 -24.28
N GLU A 525 -11.99 -28.67 -23.70
CA GLU A 525 -10.68 -29.23 -24.03
C GLU A 525 -10.38 -30.46 -23.14
N PRO A 526 -9.79 -31.53 -23.69
CA PRO A 526 -9.47 -32.74 -22.92
C PRO A 526 -8.62 -32.51 -21.67
N TYR A 527 -7.62 -31.61 -21.72
CA TYR A 527 -6.76 -31.31 -20.58
C TYR A 527 -7.53 -30.88 -19.32
N PHE A 528 -8.73 -30.30 -19.45
CA PHE A 528 -9.53 -29.83 -18.31
C PHE A 528 -9.79 -30.93 -17.27
N LYS A 529 -9.95 -32.18 -17.73
CA LYS A 529 -10.22 -33.35 -16.88
C LYS A 529 -9.01 -33.86 -16.11
N GLU A 530 -7.83 -33.30 -16.37
CA GLU A 530 -6.56 -33.65 -15.71
C GLU A 530 -5.87 -32.41 -15.14
N THR A 531 -6.58 -31.29 -14.99
CA THR A 531 -6.01 -30.01 -14.56
C THR A 531 -6.63 -29.55 -13.24
N LEU A 532 -5.77 -29.08 -12.34
CA LEU A 532 -6.16 -28.27 -11.19
C LEU A 532 -6.10 -26.79 -11.56
N PHE A 533 -7.26 -26.13 -11.54
CA PHE A 533 -7.35 -24.68 -11.65
C PHE A 533 -7.41 -24.07 -10.25
N VAL A 534 -6.58 -23.06 -10.01
CA VAL A 534 -6.58 -22.27 -8.77
C VAL A 534 -6.83 -20.82 -9.15
N VAL A 535 -8.03 -20.31 -8.87
CA VAL A 535 -8.39 -18.90 -9.09
C VAL A 535 -8.23 -18.16 -7.77
N VAL A 536 -7.44 -17.10 -7.75
CA VAL A 536 -7.15 -16.35 -6.52
C VAL A 536 -6.96 -14.86 -6.80
N GLY A 537 -7.43 -14.00 -5.90
CA GLY A 537 -7.08 -12.57 -5.95
C GLY A 537 -5.64 -12.32 -5.51
N ASP A 538 -4.92 -11.41 -6.15
CA ASP A 538 -3.58 -11.02 -5.73
C ASP A 538 -3.57 -10.14 -4.47
N HIS A 539 -4.54 -9.24 -4.36
CA HIS A 539 -4.84 -8.44 -3.18
C HIS A 539 -6.25 -7.86 -3.25
N GLY A 540 -6.72 -7.30 -2.13
CA GLY A 540 -7.91 -6.49 -2.11
C GLY A 540 -7.65 -5.03 -2.50
N PHE A 541 -8.73 -4.31 -2.81
CA PHE A 541 -8.72 -2.89 -3.15
C PHE A 541 -9.43 -2.05 -2.09
N GLY A 542 -9.33 -0.72 -2.16
CA GLY A 542 -10.08 0.21 -1.31
C GLY A 542 -11.56 -0.18 -1.22
N ASN A 543 -12.12 -0.12 -0.02
CA ASN A 543 -13.47 -0.58 0.30
C ASN A 543 -14.32 0.55 0.90
N GLU A 544 -15.64 0.35 0.91
CA GLU A 544 -16.57 1.27 1.57
C GLU A 544 -16.47 1.15 3.11
N GLN A 545 -15.93 0.05 3.66
CA GLN A 545 -15.94 -0.23 5.10
C GLN A 545 -14.63 -0.84 5.60
N GLN A 546 -14.03 -0.20 6.60
CA GLN A 546 -12.86 -0.73 7.32
C GLN A 546 -13.30 -1.69 8.43
N ILE A 547 -12.81 -2.93 8.39
CA ILE A 547 -13.15 -3.98 9.38
C ILE A 547 -12.30 -3.83 10.64
N THR A 548 -11.02 -3.50 10.49
CA THR A 548 -10.06 -3.34 11.61
C THR A 548 -9.07 -2.21 11.26
N GLU A 549 -8.19 -1.84 12.19
CA GLU A 549 -7.07 -0.91 11.91
C GLU A 549 -6.13 -1.40 10.78
N MET A 550 -6.04 -2.72 10.57
CA MET A 550 -5.30 -3.31 9.43
C MET A 550 -6.05 -3.19 8.09
N ASP A 551 -7.32 -2.76 8.09
CA ASP A 551 -8.19 -2.75 6.91
C ASP A 551 -8.28 -4.13 6.22
N LEU A 552 -8.75 -5.14 6.96
CA LEU A 552 -8.81 -6.55 6.50
C LEU A 552 -9.52 -6.75 5.16
N GLY A 553 -10.44 -5.85 4.77
CA GLY A 553 -11.08 -5.93 3.45
C GLY A 553 -10.08 -5.79 2.29
N ARG A 554 -8.95 -5.11 2.50
CA ARG A 554 -7.86 -5.02 1.51
C ARG A 554 -6.98 -6.27 1.43
N PHE A 555 -7.16 -7.20 2.36
CA PHE A 555 -6.45 -8.47 2.38
C PHE A 555 -7.36 -9.64 2.01
N ASN A 556 -8.63 -9.63 2.40
CA ASN A 556 -9.54 -10.71 2.08
C ASN A 556 -9.78 -10.79 0.55
N VAL A 557 -9.40 -11.92 -0.02
CA VAL A 557 -9.55 -12.26 -1.45
C VAL A 557 -10.11 -13.68 -1.54
N PRO A 558 -10.88 -14.03 -2.59
CA PRO A 558 -11.33 -15.41 -2.74
C PRO A 558 -10.17 -16.30 -3.20
N MET A 559 -10.21 -17.57 -2.80
CA MET A 559 -9.46 -18.65 -3.47
C MET A 559 -10.43 -19.77 -3.83
N LEU A 560 -10.42 -20.19 -5.09
CA LEU A 560 -11.27 -21.27 -5.62
C LEU A 560 -10.40 -22.31 -6.30
N MET A 561 -10.52 -23.57 -5.86
CA MET A 561 -9.84 -24.70 -6.50
C MET A 561 -10.86 -25.57 -7.25
N ILE A 562 -10.63 -25.80 -8.54
CA ILE A 562 -11.48 -26.64 -9.41
C ILE A 562 -10.61 -27.74 -10.00
N ALA A 563 -11.00 -28.99 -9.77
CA ALA A 563 -10.35 -30.18 -10.30
C ALA A 563 -11.31 -31.39 -10.27
N PRO A 564 -11.08 -32.43 -11.08
CA PRO A 564 -11.79 -33.70 -10.92
C PRO A 564 -11.61 -34.26 -9.49
N GLY A 565 -12.72 -34.61 -8.82
CA GLY A 565 -12.69 -35.19 -7.48
C GLY A 565 -12.52 -34.17 -6.33
N MET A 566 -12.46 -32.87 -6.62
CA MET A 566 -12.22 -31.84 -5.60
C MET A 566 -13.37 -31.78 -4.59
N GLN A 567 -14.62 -31.64 -5.06
CA GLN A 567 -15.77 -31.50 -4.17
C GLN A 567 -16.09 -32.80 -3.43
N GLU A 568 -15.88 -33.93 -4.09
CA GLU A 568 -16.13 -35.25 -3.53
C GLU A 568 -15.19 -35.55 -2.34
N LYS A 569 -13.96 -35.04 -2.37
CA LYS A 569 -12.97 -35.27 -1.31
C LYS A 569 -12.94 -34.17 -0.25
N PHE A 570 -13.17 -32.93 -0.63
CA PHE A 570 -12.92 -31.77 0.24
C PHE A 570 -14.16 -30.88 0.47
N GLY A 571 -15.29 -31.20 -0.16
CA GLY A 571 -16.51 -30.41 -0.07
C GLY A 571 -16.50 -29.18 -0.97
N VAL A 572 -17.44 -28.27 -0.75
CA VAL A 572 -17.68 -27.11 -1.62
C VAL A 572 -17.16 -25.80 -1.05
N ARG A 573 -16.87 -25.77 0.26
CA ARG A 573 -16.45 -24.57 0.98
C ARG A 573 -15.55 -24.93 2.15
N ASP A 574 -14.48 -24.16 2.31
CA ASP A 574 -13.51 -24.28 3.40
C ASP A 574 -13.43 -22.96 4.18
N HIS A 575 -13.48 -23.08 5.52
CA HIS A 575 -13.51 -21.96 6.46
C HIS A 575 -12.20 -21.81 7.25
N THR A 576 -11.14 -22.46 6.80
CA THR A 576 -9.79 -22.35 7.34
C THR A 576 -9.19 -21.02 6.94
N VAL A 577 -8.57 -20.32 7.89
CA VAL A 577 -7.79 -19.12 7.58
C VAL A 577 -6.55 -19.50 6.79
N GLY A 578 -6.45 -18.99 5.57
CA GLY A 578 -5.30 -19.21 4.69
C GLY A 578 -4.78 -17.93 4.07
N THR A 579 -3.55 -17.98 3.59
CA THR A 579 -2.88 -16.91 2.85
C THR A 579 -2.20 -17.44 1.59
N GLN A 580 -1.75 -16.54 0.71
CA GLN A 580 -1.16 -16.93 -0.58
C GLN A 580 0.05 -17.86 -0.47
N ILE A 581 0.83 -17.77 0.61
CA ILE A 581 1.93 -18.73 0.85
C ILE A 581 1.43 -20.17 1.04
N ASP A 582 0.16 -20.39 1.39
CA ASP A 582 -0.43 -21.72 1.56
C ASP A 582 -0.83 -22.39 0.23
N ILE A 583 -0.79 -21.66 -0.89
CA ILE A 583 -1.20 -22.16 -2.22
C ILE A 583 -0.26 -23.24 -2.73
N VAL A 584 1.05 -22.99 -2.71
CA VAL A 584 2.07 -23.93 -3.18
C VAL A 584 1.95 -25.30 -2.49
N PRO A 585 1.98 -25.43 -1.15
CA PRO A 585 1.93 -26.73 -0.49
C PRO A 585 0.56 -27.39 -0.67
N THR A 586 -0.52 -26.61 -0.73
CA THR A 586 -1.86 -27.14 -1.02
C THR A 586 -1.95 -27.72 -2.43
N ILE A 587 -1.32 -27.11 -3.44
CA ILE A 587 -1.21 -27.66 -4.80
C ILE A 587 -0.36 -28.93 -4.81
N MET A 588 0.83 -28.88 -4.20
CA MET A 588 1.75 -30.02 -4.20
C MET A 588 1.12 -31.26 -3.55
N GLY A 589 0.33 -31.07 -2.48
CA GLY A 589 -0.37 -32.18 -1.84
C GLY A 589 -1.51 -32.78 -2.67
N ARG A 590 -2.08 -32.02 -3.62
CA ARG A 590 -3.09 -32.52 -4.56
C ARG A 590 -2.45 -33.21 -5.75
N LEU A 591 -1.33 -32.68 -6.23
CA LEU A 591 -0.56 -33.25 -7.33
C LEU A 591 0.09 -34.59 -6.94
N GLY A 592 0.43 -34.76 -5.66
CA GLY A 592 1.09 -35.96 -5.16
C GLY A 592 2.60 -35.94 -5.37
N GLY A 593 3.27 -37.01 -4.92
CA GLY A 593 4.72 -37.20 -5.03
C GLY A 593 5.52 -36.42 -4.00
N ASP A 594 6.66 -36.97 -3.61
CA ASP A 594 7.50 -36.40 -2.57
C ASP A 594 8.12 -35.06 -2.99
N THR A 595 8.26 -34.16 -2.02
CA THR A 595 8.75 -32.80 -2.25
C THR A 595 9.68 -32.39 -1.13
N LEU A 596 10.89 -31.96 -1.45
CA LEU A 596 11.75 -31.22 -0.52
C LEU A 596 11.46 -29.73 -0.70
N HIS A 597 11.04 -29.04 0.37
CA HIS A 597 10.75 -27.62 0.29
C HIS A 597 11.01 -26.87 1.59
N GLN A 598 11.10 -25.55 1.48
CA GLN A 598 11.16 -24.62 2.60
C GLN A 598 10.07 -23.53 2.49
N CYS A 599 8.93 -23.95 1.99
CA CYS A 599 7.72 -23.14 1.92
C CYS A 599 7.28 -22.66 3.32
N TRP A 600 6.89 -21.38 3.41
CA TRP A 600 6.43 -20.72 4.63
C TRP A 600 4.92 -20.82 4.85
N GLY A 601 4.19 -21.44 3.92
CA GLY A 601 2.79 -21.81 4.10
C GLY A 601 2.61 -23.28 4.49
N ARG A 602 1.36 -23.67 4.61
CA ARG A 602 0.88 -25.00 4.97
C ARG A 602 -0.11 -25.51 3.96
N ASP A 603 -0.17 -26.83 3.84
CA ASP A 603 -1.20 -27.49 3.10
C ASP A 603 -2.54 -27.40 3.83
N LEU A 604 -3.44 -26.53 3.35
CA LEU A 604 -4.73 -26.26 4.01
C LEU A 604 -5.67 -27.47 4.03
N LEU A 605 -5.45 -28.46 3.16
CA LEU A 605 -6.28 -29.68 3.07
C LEU A 605 -5.69 -30.85 3.85
N ASN A 606 -4.54 -30.65 4.50
CA ASN A 606 -3.86 -31.60 5.36
C ASN A 606 -3.68 -31.11 6.80
N LEU A 607 -4.39 -30.06 7.20
CA LEU A 607 -4.35 -29.58 8.57
C LEU A 607 -4.92 -30.62 9.56
N PRO A 608 -4.41 -30.66 10.80
CA PRO A 608 -4.98 -31.49 11.86
C PRO A 608 -6.42 -31.08 12.17
N GLU A 609 -7.24 -32.04 12.64
CA GLU A 609 -8.60 -31.75 13.07
C GLU A 609 -8.61 -30.65 14.15
N GLY A 610 -9.44 -29.62 13.94
CA GLY A 610 -9.57 -28.48 14.84
C GLY A 610 -8.62 -27.31 14.58
N ASP A 611 -7.59 -27.46 13.74
CA ASP A 611 -6.77 -26.33 13.29
C ASP A 611 -7.63 -25.38 12.45
N LYS A 612 -7.64 -24.09 12.83
CA LYS A 612 -8.45 -23.05 12.19
C LYS A 612 -7.70 -22.29 11.10
N GLY A 613 -6.46 -22.67 10.82
CA GLY A 613 -5.64 -21.91 9.91
C GLY A 613 -4.99 -20.69 10.59
N PHE A 614 -4.01 -20.10 9.92
CA PHE A 614 -3.48 -18.80 10.31
C PHE A 614 -2.93 -18.08 9.08
N GLY A 615 -2.77 -16.76 9.20
CA GLY A 615 -2.15 -15.95 8.15
C GLY A 615 -1.29 -14.84 8.76
N VAL A 616 -0.13 -14.57 8.16
CA VAL A 616 0.67 -13.39 8.48
C VAL A 616 0.59 -12.42 7.31
N ILE A 617 0.09 -11.22 7.58
CA ILE A 617 -0.18 -10.21 6.56
C ILE A 617 0.51 -8.89 6.90
N LYS A 618 0.82 -8.14 5.84
CA LYS A 618 1.42 -6.82 5.96
C LYS A 618 1.03 -5.93 4.77
N PRO A 619 0.59 -4.67 4.98
CA PRO A 619 0.29 -3.75 3.90
C PRO A 619 1.58 -3.24 3.25
N SER A 620 1.45 -2.80 2.00
CA SER A 620 2.53 -2.09 1.31
C SER A 620 2.78 -0.69 1.89
N GLY A 621 3.87 -0.08 1.46
CA GLY A 621 4.34 1.21 1.94
C GLY A 621 5.23 1.13 3.18
N SER A 622 5.64 2.29 3.68
CA SER A 622 6.56 2.43 4.81
C SER A 622 5.93 2.19 6.18
N ASP A 623 4.66 1.78 6.22
CA ASP A 623 4.00 1.37 7.44
C ASP A 623 4.55 -0.01 7.86
N GLN A 624 5.03 -0.09 9.10
CA GLN A 624 5.56 -1.32 9.67
C GLN A 624 4.54 -2.01 10.58
N THR A 625 3.26 -1.81 10.29
CA THR A 625 2.17 -2.58 10.88
C THR A 625 2.12 -3.98 10.26
N VAL A 626 2.01 -4.99 11.11
CA VAL A 626 1.95 -6.41 10.74
C VAL A 626 0.79 -7.05 11.49
N ALA A 627 0.22 -8.14 10.97
CA ALA A 627 -0.85 -8.84 11.68
C ALA A 627 -0.76 -10.36 11.55
N LEU A 628 -1.29 -11.04 12.57
CA LEU A 628 -1.50 -12.48 12.61
C LEU A 628 -3.00 -12.76 12.70
N LEU A 629 -3.56 -13.43 11.70
CA LEU A 629 -4.93 -13.93 11.70
C LEU A 629 -4.96 -15.37 12.21
N THR A 630 -5.92 -15.71 13.07
CA THR A 630 -6.19 -17.08 13.54
C THR A 630 -7.67 -17.23 13.83
N GLY A 631 -8.37 -18.12 13.12
CA GLY A 631 -9.83 -18.20 13.23
C GLY A 631 -10.46 -16.81 13.03
N ASP A 632 -11.41 -16.44 13.89
CA ASP A 632 -12.12 -15.15 13.99
C ASP A 632 -11.35 -14.01 14.66
N ARG A 633 -10.05 -14.19 14.91
CA ARG A 633 -9.22 -13.18 15.57
C ARG A 633 -8.11 -12.68 14.67
N VAL A 634 -7.77 -11.41 14.83
CA VAL A 634 -6.56 -10.81 14.25
C VAL A 634 -5.81 -10.00 15.29
N LEU A 635 -4.54 -10.32 15.50
CA LEU A 635 -3.63 -9.50 16.28
C LEU A 635 -2.96 -8.50 15.34
N VAL A 636 -3.21 -7.21 15.52
CA VAL A 636 -2.56 -6.12 14.79
C VAL A 636 -1.45 -5.54 15.64
N LEU A 637 -0.22 -5.52 15.11
CA LEU A 637 0.96 -4.98 15.79
C LEU A 637 1.56 -3.84 14.94
N PRO A 638 1.21 -2.58 15.24
CA PRO A 638 1.88 -1.43 14.67
C PRO A 638 3.28 -1.25 15.25
N LYS A 639 4.21 -0.70 14.45
CA LYS A 639 5.57 -0.42 14.93
C LYS A 639 5.57 0.53 16.12
N GLU A 640 6.32 0.17 17.17
CA GLU A 640 6.50 0.96 18.40
C GLU A 640 5.19 1.26 19.17
N MET A 641 4.09 0.58 18.86
CA MET A 641 2.84 0.65 19.60
C MET A 641 2.48 -0.71 20.22
N PRO A 642 1.69 -0.74 21.31
CA PRO A 642 1.13 -1.98 21.82
C PRO A 642 0.29 -2.69 20.75
N PRO A 643 0.29 -4.04 20.70
CA PRO A 643 -0.61 -4.76 19.82
C PRO A 643 -2.07 -4.53 20.24
N LYS A 644 -2.97 -4.73 19.29
CA LYS A 644 -4.41 -4.78 19.53
C LYS A 644 -4.97 -6.08 18.97
N LEU A 645 -5.71 -6.81 19.79
CA LEU A 645 -6.44 -8.00 19.35
C LEU A 645 -7.86 -7.61 18.93
N TRP A 646 -8.30 -8.09 17.78
CA TRP A 646 -9.63 -7.87 17.24
C TRP A 646 -10.33 -9.21 17.04
N GLU A 647 -11.64 -9.24 17.29
CA GLU A 647 -12.57 -10.21 16.73
C GLU A 647 -13.10 -9.64 15.41
N TYR A 648 -13.18 -10.45 14.35
CA TYR A 648 -13.67 -10.01 13.04
C TYR A 648 -14.65 -11.01 12.43
N GLU A 649 -15.63 -10.46 11.70
CA GLU A 649 -16.57 -11.20 10.87
C GLU A 649 -16.45 -10.71 9.43
N LEU A 650 -16.46 -11.67 8.49
CA LEU A 650 -16.56 -11.41 7.05
C LEU A 650 -17.99 -11.71 6.57
N GLY A 651 -18.25 -11.47 5.29
CA GLY A 651 -19.56 -11.73 4.68
C GLY A 651 -20.28 -10.45 4.27
N GLU A 652 -21.61 -10.50 4.29
CA GLU A 652 -22.48 -9.40 3.85
C GLU A 652 -22.27 -8.13 4.69
N ASN A 653 -22.26 -8.29 6.02
CA ASN A 653 -22.13 -7.22 7.00
C ASN A 653 -20.87 -7.45 7.84
N PRO A 654 -19.67 -7.16 7.31
CA PRO A 654 -18.44 -7.41 8.04
C PRO A 654 -18.36 -6.49 9.27
N THR A 655 -17.78 -6.99 10.35
CA THR A 655 -17.56 -6.20 11.56
C THR A 655 -16.20 -6.53 12.14
N GLY A 656 -15.64 -5.58 12.90
CA GLY A 656 -14.49 -5.86 13.74
C GLY A 656 -14.61 -5.11 15.05
N LYS A 657 -14.24 -5.79 16.14
CA LYS A 657 -14.31 -5.26 17.50
C LYS A 657 -13.01 -5.54 18.23
N VAL A 658 -12.45 -4.53 18.89
CA VAL A 658 -11.29 -4.71 19.75
C VAL A 658 -11.69 -5.58 20.95
N ILE A 659 -10.88 -6.59 21.25
CA ILE A 659 -10.99 -7.41 22.46
C ILE A 659 -10.06 -6.79 23.53
N PRO A 660 -10.58 -6.14 24.58
CA PRO A 660 -9.75 -5.60 25.64
C PRO A 660 -9.16 -6.74 26.48
N GLU A 661 -7.88 -6.62 26.85
CA GLU A 661 -7.22 -7.46 27.87
C GLU A 661 -7.36 -8.98 27.66
N SER A 662 -7.01 -9.47 26.46
CA SER A 662 -7.05 -10.90 26.14
C SER A 662 -5.82 -11.65 26.70
N PRO A 663 -6.00 -12.80 27.38
CA PRO A 663 -4.87 -13.64 27.80
C PRO A 663 -4.07 -14.21 26.63
N ASP A 664 -4.66 -14.30 25.44
CA ASP A 664 -4.03 -14.84 24.23
C ASP A 664 -3.13 -13.84 23.51
N GLU A 665 -3.24 -12.54 23.84
CA GLU A 665 -2.52 -11.46 23.15
C GLU A 665 -1.00 -11.68 23.17
N ALA A 666 -0.44 -12.04 24.33
CA ALA A 666 0.98 -12.26 24.50
C ALA A 666 1.48 -13.45 23.65
N ALA A 667 0.71 -14.55 23.61
CA ALA A 667 1.05 -15.74 22.84
C ALA A 667 0.97 -15.48 21.33
N LEU A 668 -0.08 -14.79 20.87
CA LEU A 668 -0.22 -14.38 19.47
C LEU A 668 0.89 -13.42 19.05
N LYS A 669 1.26 -12.49 19.94
CA LYS A 669 2.36 -11.55 19.69
C LYS A 669 3.68 -12.29 19.53
N GLN A 670 3.98 -13.23 20.42
CA GLN A 670 5.18 -14.06 20.32
C GLN A 670 5.20 -14.84 19.00
N LYS A 671 4.08 -15.44 18.58
CA LYS A 671 3.97 -16.15 17.29
C LYS A 671 4.27 -15.22 16.10
N LEU A 672 3.65 -14.04 16.08
CA LEU A 672 3.85 -13.04 15.02
C LEU A 672 5.32 -12.59 14.96
N GLU A 673 5.90 -12.20 16.09
CA GLU A 673 7.31 -11.78 16.16
C GLU A 673 8.27 -12.92 15.77
N SER A 674 7.99 -14.16 16.19
CA SER A 674 8.78 -15.34 15.85
C SER A 674 8.78 -15.62 14.35
N PHE A 675 7.59 -15.55 13.73
CA PHE A 675 7.43 -15.74 12.29
C PHE A 675 8.23 -14.70 11.50
N LEU A 676 8.04 -13.41 11.80
CA LEU A 676 8.73 -12.32 11.12
C LEU A 676 10.25 -12.38 11.32
N GLN A 677 10.71 -12.61 12.55
CA GLN A 677 12.14 -12.70 12.86
C GLN A 677 12.81 -13.87 12.13
N THR A 678 12.21 -15.06 12.20
CA THR A 678 12.78 -16.26 11.58
C THR A 678 12.73 -16.17 10.05
N ALA A 679 11.64 -15.66 9.47
CA ALA A 679 11.52 -15.47 8.03
C ALA A 679 12.53 -14.45 7.51
N THR A 680 12.69 -13.33 8.21
CA THR A 680 13.66 -12.29 7.85
C THR A 680 15.08 -12.83 7.91
N LYS A 681 15.42 -13.59 8.96
CA LYS A 681 16.73 -14.25 9.08
C LYS A 681 16.95 -15.25 7.95
N SER A 682 15.97 -16.12 7.66
CA SER A 682 16.07 -17.08 6.56
C SER A 682 16.26 -16.41 5.20
N LEU A 683 15.60 -15.27 4.97
CA LEU A 683 15.80 -14.49 3.74
C LEU A 683 17.21 -13.93 3.68
N LEU A 684 17.65 -13.22 4.73
CA LEU A 684 18.97 -12.57 4.78
C LEU A 684 20.14 -13.55 4.69
N ASP A 685 20.00 -14.73 5.30
CA ASP A 685 21.03 -15.77 5.28
C ASP A 685 20.99 -16.61 3.99
N ASN A 686 20.06 -16.34 3.06
CA ASN A 686 19.81 -17.15 1.87
C ASN A 686 19.55 -18.63 2.21
N THR A 687 18.73 -18.85 3.23
CA THR A 687 18.27 -20.17 3.70
C THR A 687 16.75 -20.26 3.61
N ALA A 688 16.10 -19.54 2.69
CA ALA A 688 14.64 -19.48 2.57
C ALA A 688 14.05 -20.47 1.54
N GLY A 689 14.88 -21.32 0.93
CA GLY A 689 14.42 -22.24 -0.10
C GLY A 689 15.40 -23.39 -0.36
N VAL A 690 15.23 -24.02 -1.52
CA VAL A 690 15.93 -25.23 -1.93
C VAL A 690 16.40 -25.07 -3.38
N VAL A 691 17.49 -25.74 -3.74
CA VAL A 691 18.02 -25.68 -5.11
C VAL A 691 17.35 -26.74 -5.99
N ASP A 692 17.20 -27.97 -5.48
CA ASP A 692 16.38 -29.04 -6.06
C ASP A 692 15.18 -29.31 -5.13
N GLY A 693 13.99 -29.44 -5.71
CA GLY A 693 12.74 -29.70 -4.99
C GLY A 693 12.45 -31.19 -4.75
N LYS A 694 13.37 -32.07 -5.13
CA LYS A 694 13.27 -33.51 -4.87
C LYS A 694 14.03 -33.89 -3.59
N PRO A 695 13.49 -34.79 -2.77
CA PRO A 695 14.24 -35.42 -1.69
C PRO A 695 15.44 -36.21 -2.24
N ASP A 696 16.50 -36.29 -1.44
CA ASP A 696 17.71 -37.09 -1.72
C ASP A 696 17.49 -38.62 -1.60
#